data_AF-A0A7C3ISK1-F1
#
_entry.id   AF-A0A7C3ISK1-F1
#
_cell.length_a   1.000
_cell.length_b   1.000
_cell.length_c   1.000
_cell.angle_alpha   90.00
_cell.angle_beta   90.00
_cell.angle_gamma   90.00
#
_symmetry.space_group_name_H-M   'P 1'
#
loop_
_entity.id
_entity.type
_entity.pdbx_description
1 polymer ?
#
loop_
_entity_poly.entity_id
_entity_poly.type
_entity_poly.pdbx_seq_one_letter_code
_entity_poly.pdbx_strand_id
1 'polypeptide(L)'
;MPRSSLNSPSASSISVWQSTRNVVVSTIRPFASSSATTWFPSAPAASKATALPAFCRTYSRPSPSRTERVPRGGACTTTSFSGLTEVGVTSIMVYSQCVGIPPRRFECLREGSMDQAPAQLSSPRRPALTLDLHPAKWIWLPSQRTLANSFVLFRKDLDLPTRPTRAAGWIIADSRYRLTVNGERVQWGPAPADPRWPEADPLDLAALLRPGYNVLGVEVLFYGHGEGTWPMGKPGLLLRLDLEFADGTMERVVSDDSWLCLLDRSHRPGQYRRWFLRALQEEFDARFRPQGWDTLEFKPDASWRPALVLAGRADKPSMCTGYDDYQGGSGIPPSAEAEIRERRIPLMREVEVPAARLVDSGIVIWKRDPDDWFEFRMPDAFEAVPQPLAVSVGDGVWHLPATPPNTGLYATFEFPEQIVGWPHFTIEAPAGTIVELMPQEAHDPAKTSWLDTHFYAWSRFVCREGVNRFETFDFESLRWLQLHIRVPAPQPGCHRQEPPPNDGGVVIRGIGVRRRTFPWPNAPRARCGEPALQRLLDASVNTLHNCAQETCVDGMGRERQQYSGDVGHQLHAIRYAFGETRLPARFLATFSQGLTLDGYFLDCWPAYDRLARVMQRQVGATPWGPLLDHGVGFAFDCWNHHWETGDLEAVREPYPRLLRFAEYLRSIVRREDGLLPVEGLGVPAVWIDHDAYRAQRHKQCAFNLYAAAMLQHALAPLARAFGDGRPARQLATLGKKLQAAAARKFWSPEQGLFLANLPWLAEESVPRLCDRSLATAILFDQCPGGETAAALRALADCPLEMGLSYPANAGWRLWALAKGGRTDAVLRDLRTRWATMRSVVENNTLQECWKAEPDSGDQWSHCPVAPLYVAFMSLAGIRPTAPGFARCEIRPQLGDLASLELAAHTPHGPIGFVAQKAEDGHELSLVVPEGVEAVLVAPGPTSAPRRASLPPGESRHFVRTPNA
;
A
#
# COMPACT_ATOMS: atom_id res chain seq x y z
N MET A 1 38.61 -55.21 -44.50
CA MET A 1 37.91 -54.93 -45.78
C MET A 1 36.50 -55.50 -45.68
N PRO A 2 35.53 -55.02 -46.48
CA PRO A 2 35.47 -53.74 -47.22
C PRO A 2 35.27 -52.55 -46.24
N ARG A 3 35.58 -51.26 -46.49
CA ARG A 3 35.55 -50.40 -47.70
C ARG A 3 34.11 -50.14 -48.19
N SER A 4 33.68 -48.92 -48.55
CA SER A 4 34.35 -47.61 -48.78
C SER A 4 33.24 -46.54 -49.01
N SER A 5 33.43 -45.22 -48.94
CA SER A 5 34.50 -44.33 -48.43
C SER A 5 34.03 -42.86 -48.52
N LEU A 6 34.65 -41.95 -47.75
CA LEU A 6 35.11 -40.58 -48.12
C LEU A 6 34.32 -39.80 -49.22
N ASN A 7 33.95 -38.52 -49.05
CA ASN A 7 34.77 -37.44 -48.50
C ASN A 7 33.97 -36.19 -48.08
N SER A 8 34.54 -35.39 -47.17
CA SER A 8 34.29 -33.93 -47.01
C SER A 8 35.35 -33.15 -47.84
N PRO A 9 35.47 -31.79 -47.87
CA PRO A 9 34.85 -30.77 -47.01
C PRO A 9 34.49 -29.39 -47.65
N SER A 10 34.11 -28.43 -46.78
CA SER A 10 34.46 -26.99 -46.82
C SER A 10 33.67 -25.96 -47.67
N ALA A 11 33.90 -24.69 -47.29
CA ALA A 11 33.78 -23.46 -48.10
C ALA A 11 32.40 -22.80 -48.37
N SER A 12 31.99 -21.95 -47.42
CA SER A 12 31.72 -20.50 -47.58
C SER A 12 30.67 -19.90 -48.55
N SER A 13 30.01 -18.85 -48.02
CA SER A 13 29.75 -17.51 -48.61
C SER A 13 28.58 -17.20 -49.57
N ILE A 14 27.73 -16.26 -49.08
CA ILE A 14 27.29 -14.99 -49.70
C ILE A 14 26.06 -14.94 -50.66
N SER A 15 25.26 -13.86 -50.48
CA SER A 15 24.13 -13.33 -51.30
C SER A 15 22.87 -14.22 -51.41
N VAL A 16 21.63 -13.78 -51.14
CA VAL A 16 20.89 -12.49 -51.24
C VAL A 16 20.47 -12.09 -52.66
N TRP A 17 19.19 -12.28 -53.00
CA TRP A 17 18.27 -11.20 -53.43
C TRP A 17 16.78 -11.64 -53.45
N GLN A 18 15.87 -10.69 -53.66
CA GLN A 18 14.40 -10.87 -53.52
C GLN A 18 13.63 -10.91 -54.87
N SER A 19 12.55 -11.72 -54.87
CA SER A 19 11.23 -11.49 -55.50
C SER A 19 11.06 -10.92 -56.93
N THR A 20 10.32 -11.67 -57.76
CA THR A 20 9.15 -11.22 -58.56
C THR A 20 8.20 -12.44 -58.70
N ARG A 21 6.87 -12.37 -58.46
CA ARG A 21 5.75 -11.60 -59.04
C ARG A 21 5.35 -11.99 -60.47
N ASN A 22 4.14 -12.55 -60.59
CA ASN A 22 3.04 -12.24 -61.54
C ASN A 22 1.77 -12.95 -60.98
N VAL A 23 0.56 -12.39 -60.82
CA VAL A 23 -0.23 -11.34 -61.53
C VAL A 23 -0.75 -11.84 -62.89
N VAL A 24 -2.05 -12.10 -63.04
CA VAL A 24 -3.12 -11.21 -63.57
C VAL A 24 -4.49 -11.75 -63.03
N VAL A 25 -5.41 -11.01 -62.38
CA VAL A 25 -6.29 -9.90 -62.85
C VAL A 25 -7.43 -10.46 -63.76
N SER A 26 -8.75 -10.20 -63.57
CA SER A 26 -9.45 -8.92 -63.33
C SER A 26 -10.84 -9.05 -62.63
N THR A 27 -11.24 -7.99 -61.90
CA THR A 27 -12.60 -7.35 -61.75
C THR A 27 -13.91 -8.17 -61.83
N ILE A 28 -14.99 -7.88 -61.08
CA ILE A 28 -15.79 -6.61 -61.05
C ILE A 28 -16.47 -6.36 -59.67
N ARG A 29 -16.90 -5.10 -59.42
CA ARG A 29 -17.66 -4.54 -58.25
C ARG A 29 -18.90 -3.77 -58.79
N PRO A 30 -19.83 -3.20 -57.98
CA PRO A 30 -20.28 -3.46 -56.59
C PRO A 30 -21.85 -3.50 -56.47
N PHE A 31 -22.43 -3.64 -55.26
CA PHE A 31 -23.40 -2.69 -54.63
C PHE A 31 -23.88 -3.21 -53.25
N ALA A 32 -24.88 -2.59 -52.61
CA ALA A 32 -25.22 -2.77 -51.19
C ALA A 32 -26.74 -2.67 -50.87
N SER A 33 -27.07 -2.89 -49.58
CA SER A 33 -28.30 -2.52 -48.82
C SER A 33 -29.50 -3.50 -48.76
N SER A 34 -30.24 -3.39 -47.64
CA SER A 34 -31.62 -3.87 -47.33
C SER A 34 -31.92 -5.40 -47.32
N SER A 35 -32.98 -5.92 -46.66
CA SER A 35 -33.66 -5.53 -45.39
C SER A 35 -34.72 -6.56 -44.90
N ALA A 36 -34.81 -6.76 -43.57
CA ALA A 36 -36.04 -6.95 -42.76
C ALA A 36 -36.92 -8.23 -42.85
N THR A 37 -37.87 -8.32 -41.89
CA THR A 37 -39.13 -9.13 -41.82
C THR A 37 -39.00 -10.67 -41.73
N THR A 38 -39.12 -11.33 -40.56
CA THR A 38 -40.30 -11.62 -39.66
C THR A 38 -41.08 -12.90 -39.99
N TRP A 39 -41.51 -13.67 -38.98
CA TRP A 39 -42.94 -13.88 -38.61
C TRP A 39 -43.09 -14.72 -37.31
N PHE A 40 -44.21 -14.55 -36.59
CA PHE A 40 -44.65 -15.26 -35.37
C PHE A 40 -45.75 -16.30 -35.73
N PRO A 41 -46.07 -17.34 -34.91
CA PRO A 41 -46.83 -17.23 -33.63
C PRO A 41 -46.44 -18.32 -32.58
N SER A 42 -47.04 -18.53 -31.40
CA SER A 42 -48.10 -17.89 -30.58
C SER A 42 -47.96 -18.34 -29.10
N ALA A 43 -48.41 -17.52 -28.14
CA ALA A 43 -48.63 -17.92 -26.73
C ALA A 43 -50.12 -18.27 -26.46
N PRO A 44 -50.50 -18.71 -25.24
CA PRO A 44 -51.15 -17.73 -24.36
C PRO A 44 -51.00 -17.91 -22.81
N ALA A 45 -51.19 -16.79 -22.09
CA ALA A 45 -51.74 -16.65 -20.72
C ALA A 45 -50.96 -17.17 -19.48
N ALA A 46 -50.99 -16.50 -18.30
CA ALA A 46 -51.38 -15.11 -17.99
C ALA A 46 -50.94 -14.63 -16.56
N SER A 47 -50.88 -13.30 -16.40
CA SER A 47 -51.17 -12.50 -15.18
C SER A 47 -50.03 -11.89 -14.30
N LYS A 48 -49.90 -10.56 -14.46
CA LYS A 48 -49.69 -9.49 -13.44
C LYS A 48 -48.57 -9.57 -12.38
N ALA A 49 -47.56 -8.71 -12.55
CA ALA A 49 -47.00 -7.86 -11.48
C ALA A 49 -46.40 -6.55 -12.06
N THR A 50 -46.22 -5.53 -11.22
CA THR A 50 -45.78 -4.16 -11.56
C THR A 50 -44.30 -4.07 -11.96
N ALA A 51 -43.93 -3.10 -12.81
CA ALA A 51 -42.58 -2.98 -13.38
C ALA A 51 -41.74 -1.84 -12.79
N LEU A 52 -40.45 -2.11 -12.56
CA LEU A 52 -39.37 -1.11 -12.62
C LEU A 52 -38.72 -1.15 -14.03
N PRO A 53 -38.28 -0.01 -14.59
CA PRO A 53 -37.36 0.01 -15.72
C PRO A 53 -35.92 0.24 -15.26
N ALA A 54 -35.09 -0.81 -15.24
CA ALA A 54 -33.64 -0.64 -15.27
C ALA A 54 -33.23 -0.17 -16.68
N PHE A 55 -32.22 0.71 -16.80
CA PHE A 55 -31.60 1.02 -18.08
C PHE A 55 -30.11 1.34 -17.95
N CYS A 56 -29.27 0.44 -18.46
CA CYS A 56 -27.91 0.77 -18.85
C CYS A 56 -27.96 1.80 -20.00
N ARG A 57 -27.08 2.82 -19.98
CA ARG A 57 -26.78 3.61 -21.19
C ARG A 57 -25.29 3.84 -21.35
N THR A 58 -24.83 3.54 -22.56
CA THR A 58 -23.48 3.78 -23.06
C THR A 58 -23.22 5.27 -23.27
N TYR A 59 -21.95 5.68 -23.17
CA TYR A 59 -21.54 7.06 -23.46
C TYR A 59 -21.52 7.32 -24.97
N SER A 60 -22.31 8.29 -25.41
CA SER A 60 -22.29 8.83 -26.78
C SER A 60 -21.78 10.26 -26.78
N ARG A 61 -20.75 10.57 -27.58
CA ARG A 61 -20.27 11.94 -27.79
C ARG A 61 -21.25 12.75 -28.65
N PRO A 62 -21.50 14.04 -28.36
CA PRO A 62 -22.28 14.91 -29.24
C PRO A 62 -21.48 15.34 -30.48
N SER A 63 -22.20 15.69 -31.55
CA SER A 63 -21.67 16.31 -32.78
C SER A 63 -22.56 17.49 -33.18
N PRO A 64 -22.00 18.65 -33.59
CA PRO A 64 -22.77 19.87 -33.83
C PRO A 64 -23.26 20.06 -35.28
N SER A 65 -24.43 20.68 -35.43
CA SER A 65 -25.01 21.22 -36.68
C SER A 65 -26.10 22.24 -36.28
N ARG A 66 -26.55 23.25 -37.03
CA ARG A 66 -26.34 23.78 -38.41
C ARG A 66 -26.94 25.21 -38.41
N THR A 67 -26.65 26.24 -39.24
CA THR A 67 -25.53 26.70 -40.10
C THR A 67 -25.97 28.06 -40.69
N GLU A 68 -25.13 29.10 -40.74
CA GLU A 68 -25.45 30.35 -41.47
C GLU A 68 -24.32 30.83 -42.42
N ARG A 69 -24.55 31.89 -43.20
CA ARG A 69 -24.00 32.05 -44.57
C ARG A 69 -22.97 33.19 -44.78
N VAL A 70 -21.77 32.83 -45.27
CA VAL A 70 -21.25 33.10 -46.66
C VAL A 70 -21.49 34.53 -47.24
N PRO A 71 -20.48 35.28 -47.81
CA PRO A 71 -19.55 34.78 -48.85
C PRO A 71 -18.13 35.45 -49.08
N ARG A 72 -17.36 34.85 -50.03
CA ARG A 72 -16.27 35.37 -50.93
C ARG A 72 -14.82 35.60 -50.43
N GLY A 73 -13.87 35.02 -51.19
CA GLY A 73 -12.55 35.63 -51.49
C GLY A 73 -11.34 34.68 -51.59
N GLY A 74 -10.55 34.77 -52.67
CA GLY A 74 -9.18 34.21 -52.78
C GLY A 74 -9.04 32.87 -53.52
N ALA A 75 -8.20 32.82 -54.56
CA ALA A 75 -8.01 31.65 -55.45
C ALA A 75 -6.53 31.24 -55.60
N CYS A 76 -6.30 29.99 -56.05
CA CYS A 76 -5.07 29.48 -56.67
C CYS A 76 -3.77 29.43 -55.81
N THR A 77 -2.75 28.62 -56.12
CA THR A 77 -2.54 27.66 -57.23
C THR A 77 -1.74 26.42 -56.76
N THR A 78 -1.84 25.31 -57.48
CA THR A 78 -0.96 24.13 -57.35
C THR A 78 0.24 24.20 -58.29
N THR A 79 1.42 23.73 -57.85
CA THR A 79 2.49 23.32 -58.76
C THR A 79 3.30 22.13 -58.22
N SER A 80 3.58 21.16 -59.09
CA SER A 80 4.57 20.06 -58.94
C SER A 80 5.78 20.37 -59.87
N PHE A 81 6.82 19.55 -60.09
CA PHE A 81 7.07 18.12 -59.93
C PHE A 81 8.61 17.86 -59.92
N SER A 82 9.02 16.65 -59.54
CA SER A 82 10.23 15.91 -60.00
C SER A 82 11.65 16.34 -59.59
N GLY A 83 12.45 15.33 -59.23
CA GLY A 83 13.91 15.37 -59.02
C GLY A 83 14.39 14.02 -58.47
N LEU A 84 15.17 13.25 -59.23
CA LEU A 84 15.59 11.87 -58.91
C LEU A 84 17.03 11.84 -58.39
N THR A 85 17.33 10.99 -57.40
CA THR A 85 18.26 9.83 -57.51
C THR A 85 18.45 9.12 -56.15
N GLU A 86 18.95 7.88 -56.18
CA GLU A 86 19.22 7.04 -54.99
C GLU A 86 20.62 7.27 -54.41
N VAL A 87 20.86 6.83 -53.16
CA VAL A 87 21.93 5.88 -52.75
C VAL A 87 22.08 5.82 -51.21
N GLY A 88 22.31 4.61 -50.69
CA GLY A 88 23.15 4.39 -49.49
C GLY A 88 22.52 4.53 -48.11
N VAL A 89 22.14 3.40 -47.49
CA VAL A 89 21.93 3.30 -46.04
C VAL A 89 23.23 2.87 -45.37
N THR A 90 23.82 3.72 -44.53
CA THR A 90 24.88 3.35 -43.57
C THR A 90 24.72 4.18 -42.29
N SER A 91 24.78 3.53 -41.13
CA SER A 91 24.65 4.20 -39.83
C SER A 91 25.87 5.05 -39.48
N ILE A 92 25.65 6.26 -38.96
CA ILE A 92 26.71 7.16 -38.47
C ILE A 92 26.46 7.49 -36.99
N MET A 93 27.46 7.19 -36.15
CA MET A 93 27.51 7.72 -34.77
C MET A 93 27.87 9.20 -34.81
N VAL A 94 27.09 10.05 -34.12
CA VAL A 94 27.39 11.47 -33.97
C VAL A 94 27.99 11.73 -32.59
N TYR A 95 29.32 11.79 -32.52
CA TYR A 95 30.01 12.51 -31.44
C TYR A 95 29.87 14.01 -31.69
N SER A 96 29.46 14.77 -30.68
CA SER A 96 29.47 16.23 -30.73
C SER A 96 30.60 16.78 -29.87
N GLN A 97 31.56 17.46 -30.50
CA GLN A 97 32.56 18.29 -29.82
C GLN A 97 32.14 19.76 -29.94
N CYS A 98 31.91 20.44 -28.81
CA CYS A 98 31.64 21.87 -28.80
C CYS A 98 32.92 22.68 -28.56
N VAL A 99 33.35 23.44 -29.56
CA VAL A 99 34.43 24.43 -29.45
C VAL A 99 33.87 25.73 -28.88
N GLY A 100 34.60 26.36 -27.96
CA GLY A 100 34.14 27.54 -27.22
C GLY A 100 34.34 28.89 -27.93
N ILE A 101 33.55 29.89 -27.54
CA ILE A 101 33.69 31.31 -27.89
C ILE A 101 33.55 32.14 -26.60
N PRO A 102 34.44 33.11 -26.31
CA PRO A 102 34.44 33.82 -25.03
C PRO A 102 33.47 35.02 -24.99
N PRO A 103 32.91 35.36 -23.81
CA PRO A 103 32.08 36.56 -23.62
C PRO A 103 32.91 37.84 -23.57
N ARG A 104 32.31 38.96 -24.00
CA ARG A 104 32.91 40.30 -23.89
C ARG A 104 32.71 40.89 -22.48
N ARG A 105 33.69 41.66 -21.99
CA ARG A 105 33.52 42.50 -20.80
C ARG A 105 32.53 43.63 -21.07
N PHE A 106 31.74 43.96 -20.06
CA PHE A 106 31.30 45.33 -19.80
C PHE A 106 31.59 45.62 -18.32
N GLU A 107 32.32 46.70 -18.07
CA GLU A 107 32.60 47.20 -16.72
C GLU A 107 31.59 48.30 -16.40
N CYS A 108 31.05 48.30 -15.19
CA CYS A 108 30.27 49.42 -14.65
C CYS A 108 30.64 49.62 -13.17
N LEU A 109 30.51 50.85 -12.68
CA LEU A 109 31.18 51.33 -11.47
C LEU A 109 30.45 50.95 -10.18
N ARG A 110 31.19 51.01 -9.06
CA ARG A 110 30.69 50.74 -7.70
C ARG A 110 30.15 52.02 -7.05
N GLU A 111 28.95 51.92 -6.47
CA GLU A 111 28.45 52.66 -5.29
C GLU A 111 27.05 52.06 -4.97
N GLY A 112 26.64 51.76 -3.73
CA GLY A 112 27.38 51.62 -2.47
C GLY A 112 26.44 51.21 -1.31
N SER A 113 26.86 50.24 -0.47
CA SER A 113 26.30 49.92 0.85
C SER A 113 24.79 49.56 0.99
N MET A 114 24.47 48.26 1.08
CA MET A 114 23.89 47.60 2.29
C MET A 114 23.41 46.16 1.99
N ASP A 115 24.31 45.18 2.07
CA ASP A 115 23.94 43.76 2.09
C ASP A 115 23.79 43.26 3.54
N GLN A 116 22.56 42.90 3.93
CA GLN A 116 22.34 41.93 5.01
C GLN A 116 21.84 40.62 4.40
N ALA A 117 22.77 39.69 4.17
CA ALA A 117 22.40 38.32 3.82
C ALA A 117 21.55 37.71 4.93
N PRO A 118 20.44 37.01 4.61
CA PRO A 118 19.62 36.35 5.63
C PRO A 118 20.46 35.27 6.32
N ALA A 119 20.49 35.30 7.65
CA ALA A 119 21.31 34.38 8.44
C ALA A 119 20.96 32.92 8.11
N GLN A 120 21.97 32.13 7.74
CA GLN A 120 21.84 30.68 7.67
C GLN A 120 21.54 30.16 9.07
N LEU A 121 20.32 29.66 9.28
CA LEU A 121 19.97 28.90 10.48
C LEU A 121 20.86 27.67 10.54
N SER A 122 21.83 27.69 11.45
CA SER A 122 22.66 26.52 11.76
C SER A 122 21.74 25.40 12.25
N SER A 123 21.62 24.34 11.47
CA SER A 123 20.80 23.20 11.85
C SER A 123 21.35 22.59 13.14
N PRO A 124 20.50 22.33 14.16
CA PRO A 124 20.89 21.45 15.25
C PRO A 124 21.39 20.14 14.67
N ARG A 125 22.51 19.60 15.19
CA ARG A 125 23.06 18.31 14.74
C ARG A 125 21.94 17.28 14.70
N ARG A 126 21.69 16.67 13.54
CA ARG A 126 20.80 15.51 13.43
C ARG A 126 21.30 14.47 14.46
N PRO A 127 20.43 13.85 15.29
CA PRO A 127 20.78 12.57 15.88
C PRO A 127 21.15 11.62 14.72
N ALA A 128 22.22 10.86 14.87
CA ALA A 128 22.85 10.16 13.75
C ALA A 128 22.01 8.95 13.29
N LEU A 129 21.00 9.21 12.45
CA LEU A 129 20.27 8.17 11.73
C LEU A 129 21.15 7.46 10.70
N THR A 130 22.19 8.16 10.22
CA THR A 130 23.17 7.74 9.21
C THR A 130 24.00 6.56 9.70
N LEU A 131 23.88 5.41 9.05
CA LEU A 131 24.82 4.29 9.21
C LEU A 131 25.99 4.43 8.24
N ASP A 132 27.19 4.04 8.69
CA ASP A 132 28.32 3.71 7.82
C ASP A 132 28.75 2.27 8.13
N LEU A 133 28.55 1.36 7.18
CA LEU A 133 28.85 -0.07 7.34
C LEU A 133 30.30 -0.44 6.94
N HIS A 134 31.17 0.54 6.69
CA HIS A 134 32.59 0.33 6.42
C HIS A 134 33.24 -0.60 7.47
N PRO A 135 34.12 -1.55 7.08
CA PRO A 135 34.71 -1.76 5.75
C PRO A 135 33.89 -2.62 4.78
N ALA A 136 32.61 -2.89 5.05
CA ALA A 136 31.76 -3.61 4.12
C ALA A 136 31.59 -2.87 2.79
N LYS A 137 31.37 -3.62 1.72
CA LYS A 137 31.21 -3.14 0.35
C LYS A 137 29.85 -3.59 -0.17
N TRP A 138 29.22 -2.78 -1.02
CA TRP A 138 28.08 -3.26 -1.80
C TRP A 138 28.56 -4.39 -2.72
N ILE A 139 27.88 -5.53 -2.73
CA ILE A 139 28.19 -6.67 -3.59
C ILE A 139 27.00 -7.08 -4.45
N TRP A 140 27.27 -7.66 -5.62
CA TRP A 140 26.25 -8.25 -6.48
C TRP A 140 26.77 -9.45 -7.29
N LEU A 141 25.93 -10.03 -8.14
CA LEU A 141 26.32 -10.96 -9.19
C LEU A 141 27.36 -10.31 -10.13
N PRO A 142 28.42 -11.04 -10.57
CA PRO A 142 29.36 -10.57 -11.58
C PRO A 142 28.73 -10.51 -12.98
N SER A 143 27.95 -9.46 -13.22
CA SER A 143 27.26 -9.17 -14.48
C SER A 143 27.33 -7.68 -14.85
N GLN A 144 27.31 -7.38 -16.15
CA GLN A 144 27.20 -6.00 -16.67
C GLN A 144 25.74 -5.51 -16.77
N ARG A 145 24.77 -6.36 -16.41
CA ARG A 145 23.34 -6.08 -16.42
C ARG A 145 22.63 -7.10 -15.54
N THR A 146 21.65 -6.64 -14.76
CA THR A 146 20.73 -7.50 -14.01
C THR A 146 19.31 -7.22 -14.51
N LEU A 147 18.56 -8.27 -14.84
CA LEU A 147 17.18 -8.14 -15.32
C LEU A 147 16.24 -7.84 -14.14
N ALA A 148 15.06 -7.29 -14.42
CA ALA A 148 13.99 -7.22 -13.41
C ALA A 148 13.58 -8.62 -12.91
N ASN A 149 12.99 -8.69 -11.72
CA ASN A 149 12.59 -9.92 -11.04
C ASN A 149 13.71 -10.99 -11.06
N SER A 150 14.94 -10.59 -10.69
CA SER A 150 16.10 -11.50 -10.61
C SER A 150 16.40 -11.85 -9.16
N PHE A 151 16.54 -13.15 -8.88
CA PHE A 151 16.98 -13.69 -7.59
C PHE A 151 18.46 -14.04 -7.64
N VAL A 152 19.24 -13.62 -6.64
CA VAL A 152 20.64 -13.99 -6.47
C VAL A 152 20.84 -14.55 -5.06
N LEU A 153 21.42 -15.74 -5.00
CA LEU A 153 21.79 -16.41 -3.76
C LEU A 153 23.21 -15.99 -3.40
N PHE A 154 23.42 -15.49 -2.19
CA PHE A 154 24.73 -15.13 -1.63
C PHE A 154 25.04 -16.04 -0.45
N ARG A 155 26.19 -16.72 -0.47
CA ARG A 155 26.63 -17.64 0.57
C ARG A 155 27.95 -17.18 1.17
N LYS A 156 28.03 -17.15 2.50
CA LYS A 156 29.26 -16.96 3.26
C LYS A 156 29.47 -18.14 4.20
N ASP A 157 30.53 -18.88 3.95
CA ASP A 157 31.06 -19.87 4.87
C ASP A 157 31.86 -19.16 5.98
N LEU A 158 31.72 -19.64 7.22
CA LEU A 158 32.45 -19.18 8.41
C LEU A 158 32.95 -20.40 9.18
N ASP A 159 34.13 -20.31 9.81
CA ASP A 159 34.65 -21.36 10.69
C ASP A 159 35.11 -20.70 12.01
N LEU A 160 34.31 -20.86 13.07
CA LEU A 160 34.41 -20.05 14.28
C LEU A 160 35.13 -20.82 15.40
N PRO A 161 36.19 -20.28 16.03
CA PRO A 161 36.99 -21.02 17.02
C PRO A 161 36.18 -21.37 18.28
N THR A 162 35.22 -20.52 18.66
CA THR A 162 34.22 -20.76 19.70
C THR A 162 32.88 -20.16 19.25
N ARG A 163 31.81 -20.32 20.03
CA ARG A 163 30.57 -19.59 19.80
C ARG A 163 30.76 -18.13 20.28
N PRO A 164 30.44 -17.11 19.46
CA PRO A 164 30.52 -15.72 19.90
C PRO A 164 29.53 -15.44 21.04
N THR A 165 29.93 -14.62 22.00
CA THR A 165 29.06 -14.10 23.07
C THR A 165 28.07 -13.08 22.53
N ARG A 166 28.42 -12.40 21.44
CA ARG A 166 27.57 -11.47 20.69
C ARG A 166 27.95 -11.48 19.22
N ALA A 167 26.95 -11.46 18.34
CA ALA A 167 27.13 -11.41 16.89
C ALA A 167 26.11 -10.43 16.31
N ALA A 168 26.46 -9.14 16.31
CA ALA A 168 25.54 -8.04 16.07
C ALA A 168 25.95 -7.20 14.86
N GLY A 169 24.99 -6.65 14.14
CA GLY A 169 25.29 -5.97 12.88
C GLY A 169 24.10 -5.37 12.16
N TRP A 170 24.27 -5.17 10.85
CA TRP A 170 23.27 -4.61 9.95
C TRP A 170 23.31 -5.30 8.58
N ILE A 171 22.14 -5.47 7.97
CA ILE A 171 21.96 -5.96 6.60
C ILE A 171 21.03 -5.04 5.83
N ILE A 172 21.34 -4.79 4.55
CA ILE A 172 20.45 -4.11 3.61
C ILE A 172 20.65 -4.66 2.20
N ALA A 173 19.58 -4.76 1.44
CA ALA A 173 19.60 -5.21 0.06
C ALA A 173 18.57 -4.44 -0.77
N ASP A 174 18.77 -4.42 -2.08
CA ASP A 174 17.81 -3.89 -3.04
C ASP A 174 17.39 -5.02 -4.00
N SER A 175 16.13 -5.45 -4.01
CA SER A 175 14.94 -4.77 -3.46
C SER A 175 14.34 -5.46 -2.23
N ARG A 176 14.56 -6.78 -2.07
CA ARG A 176 14.20 -7.57 -0.88
C ARG A 176 15.21 -8.69 -0.65
N TYR A 177 15.35 -9.15 0.59
CA TYR A 177 16.15 -10.32 0.95
C TYR A 177 15.44 -11.24 1.94
N ARG A 178 15.81 -12.52 1.92
CA ARG A 178 15.54 -13.54 2.93
C ARG A 178 16.89 -14.04 3.47
N LEU A 179 17.14 -13.85 4.77
CA LEU A 179 18.36 -14.30 5.46
C LEU A 179 18.11 -15.65 6.12
N THR A 180 19.02 -16.59 5.90
CA THR A 180 19.11 -17.86 6.59
C THR A 180 20.48 -18.04 7.27
N VAL A 181 20.52 -18.76 8.38
CA VAL A 181 21.76 -19.17 9.06
C VAL A 181 21.71 -20.67 9.28
N ASN A 182 22.71 -21.40 8.78
CA ASN A 182 22.78 -22.87 8.86
C ASN A 182 21.52 -23.60 8.31
N GLY A 183 20.76 -22.95 7.40
CA GLY A 183 19.48 -23.42 6.85
C GLY A 183 18.22 -22.96 7.59
N GLU A 184 18.33 -22.22 8.70
CA GLU A 184 17.19 -21.69 9.47
C GLU A 184 16.80 -20.28 8.99
N ARG A 185 15.50 -20.01 8.75
CA ARG A 185 14.96 -18.68 8.37
C ARG A 185 15.08 -17.72 9.55
N VAL A 186 15.83 -16.62 9.36
CA VAL A 186 16.06 -15.61 10.40
C VAL A 186 15.15 -14.40 10.23
N GLN A 187 15.19 -13.75 9.05
CA GLN A 187 14.48 -12.50 8.81
C GLN A 187 14.27 -12.23 7.31
N TRP A 188 13.30 -11.36 7.02
CA TRP A 188 12.95 -10.88 5.68
C TRP A 188 12.76 -9.36 5.71
N GLY A 189 13.32 -8.68 4.71
CA GLY A 189 13.32 -7.21 4.61
C GLY A 189 13.97 -6.72 3.30
N PRO A 190 14.46 -5.47 3.24
CA PRO A 190 14.25 -4.41 4.21
C PRO A 190 12.80 -3.89 4.16
N ALA A 191 12.44 -3.01 5.10
CA ALA A 191 11.16 -2.32 5.05
C ALA A 191 11.07 -1.39 3.81
N PRO A 192 9.88 -1.17 3.23
CA PRO A 192 9.66 -0.16 2.19
C PRO A 192 10.16 1.22 2.63
N ALA A 193 11.03 1.82 1.83
CA ALA A 193 11.67 3.10 2.13
C ALA A 193 11.93 3.93 0.87
N ASP A 194 12.34 5.18 1.05
CA ASP A 194 12.79 6.04 -0.03
C ASP A 194 14.17 5.59 -0.55
N PRO A 195 14.42 5.49 -1.87
CA PRO A 195 15.72 5.10 -2.43
C PRO A 195 16.89 6.04 -2.09
N ARG A 196 16.61 7.25 -1.59
CA ARG A 196 17.62 8.17 -1.03
C ARG A 196 17.96 7.84 0.43
N TRP A 197 17.01 7.26 1.17
CA TRP A 197 17.06 7.10 2.63
C TRP A 197 16.59 5.71 3.10
N PRO A 198 17.10 4.60 2.51
CA PRO A 198 16.62 3.28 2.86
C PRO A 198 17.17 2.83 4.22
N GLU A 199 16.37 2.06 4.95
CA GLU A 199 16.69 1.58 6.29
C GLU A 199 17.33 0.19 6.23
N ALA A 200 18.47 0.01 6.91
CA ALA A 200 19.09 -1.28 7.12
C ALA A 200 18.49 -1.97 8.34
N ASP A 201 18.23 -3.28 8.23
CA ASP A 201 17.72 -4.09 9.32
C ASP A 201 18.86 -4.49 10.27
N PRO A 202 18.65 -4.48 11.59
CA PRO A 202 19.64 -4.99 12.54
C PRO A 202 19.79 -6.51 12.40
N LEU A 203 20.95 -7.01 12.81
CA LEU A 203 21.29 -8.43 12.97
C LEU A 203 21.58 -8.71 14.44
N ASP A 204 21.04 -9.81 14.96
CA ASP A 204 21.58 -10.54 16.12
C ASP A 204 21.55 -12.04 15.79
N LEU A 205 22.74 -12.62 15.61
CA LEU A 205 22.92 -14.00 15.17
C LEU A 205 23.59 -14.86 16.27
N ALA A 206 23.80 -14.33 17.48
CA ALA A 206 24.51 -15.03 18.56
C ALA A 206 23.76 -16.29 19.03
N ALA A 207 22.43 -16.32 18.84
CA ALA A 207 21.58 -17.49 19.08
C ALA A 207 21.84 -18.66 18.10
N LEU A 208 22.20 -18.34 16.86
CA LEU A 208 22.18 -19.25 15.70
C LEU A 208 23.57 -19.76 15.28
N LEU A 209 24.62 -19.01 15.64
CA LEU A 209 26.01 -19.39 15.40
C LEU A 209 26.50 -20.41 16.45
N ARG A 210 27.32 -21.37 15.99
CA ARG A 210 27.91 -22.45 16.79
C ARG A 210 29.45 -22.49 16.62
N PRO A 211 30.21 -23.24 17.45
CA PRO A 211 31.63 -23.47 17.19
C PRO A 211 31.85 -24.28 15.89
N GLY A 212 32.96 -24.02 15.21
CA GLY A 212 33.33 -24.63 13.93
C GLY A 212 32.54 -24.05 12.74
N TYR A 213 32.30 -24.90 11.74
CA TYR A 213 31.69 -24.50 10.48
C TYR A 213 30.23 -24.04 10.61
N ASN A 214 29.95 -22.86 10.04
CA ASN A 214 28.67 -22.18 9.92
C ASN A 214 28.48 -21.64 8.49
N VAL A 215 27.22 -21.36 8.13
CA VAL A 215 26.84 -20.78 6.84
C VAL A 215 25.86 -19.64 7.03
N LEU A 216 26.11 -18.49 6.39
CA LEU A 216 25.12 -17.45 6.16
C LEU A 216 24.61 -17.56 4.72
N GLY A 217 23.30 -17.67 4.54
CA GLY A 217 22.63 -17.61 3.24
C GLY A 217 21.81 -16.32 3.13
N VAL A 218 21.99 -15.54 2.06
CA VAL A 218 21.14 -14.39 1.74
C VAL A 218 20.59 -14.55 0.34
N GLU A 219 19.29 -14.77 0.22
CA GLU A 219 18.57 -14.79 -1.05
C GLU A 219 18.03 -13.37 -1.31
N VAL A 220 18.50 -12.71 -2.37
CA VAL A 220 18.10 -11.33 -2.71
C VAL A 220 17.30 -11.29 -4.01
N LEU A 221 16.09 -10.76 -3.93
CA LEU A 221 15.27 -10.37 -5.07
C LEU A 221 15.53 -8.91 -5.42
N PHE A 222 16.11 -8.67 -6.60
CA PHE A 222 16.07 -7.36 -7.25
C PHE A 222 14.80 -7.26 -8.10
N TYR A 223 13.89 -6.35 -7.74
CA TYR A 223 12.67 -6.15 -8.52
C TYR A 223 12.99 -5.60 -9.91
N GLY A 224 13.86 -4.58 -10.03
CA GLY A 224 14.14 -3.81 -11.26
C GLY A 224 12.95 -3.02 -11.83
N HIS A 225 11.75 -3.55 -11.64
CA HIS A 225 10.47 -2.88 -11.77
C HIS A 225 10.17 -2.07 -10.49
N GLY A 226 9.82 -0.79 -10.64
CA GLY A 226 9.20 -0.04 -9.54
C GLY A 226 7.78 -0.55 -9.26
N GLU A 227 7.40 -0.67 -7.99
CA GLU A 227 6.09 -1.15 -7.54
C GLU A 227 5.48 -0.26 -6.44
N GLY A 228 4.32 -0.65 -5.91
CA GLY A 228 3.53 0.13 -4.95
C GLY A 228 4.27 0.46 -3.65
N THR A 229 5.28 -0.35 -3.27
CA THR A 229 6.11 -0.13 -2.08
C THR A 229 7.58 0.23 -2.38
N TRP A 230 8.00 0.20 -3.66
CA TRP A 230 9.41 0.34 -4.06
C TRP A 230 9.55 1.14 -5.35
N PRO A 231 9.83 2.45 -5.32
CA PRO A 231 9.70 3.32 -6.49
C PRO A 231 10.76 3.07 -7.58
N MET A 232 12.01 2.82 -7.19
CA MET A 232 13.15 2.53 -8.06
C MET A 232 14.30 1.99 -7.20
N GLY A 233 15.29 1.35 -7.82
CA GLY A 233 16.42 0.76 -7.12
C GLY A 233 17.57 0.38 -8.05
N LYS A 234 18.72 0.04 -7.48
CA LYS A 234 19.86 -0.59 -8.14
C LYS A 234 20.21 -1.88 -7.41
N PRO A 235 20.54 -2.98 -8.09
CA PRO A 235 20.78 -4.25 -7.42
C PRO A 235 21.98 -4.19 -6.48
N GLY A 236 21.88 -4.84 -5.31
CA GLY A 236 22.99 -4.94 -4.37
C GLY A 236 22.62 -5.58 -3.03
N LEU A 237 23.64 -6.11 -2.37
CA LEU A 237 23.63 -6.54 -0.97
C LEU A 237 24.76 -5.81 -0.22
N LEU A 238 24.49 -5.36 1.01
CA LEU A 238 25.48 -4.80 1.93
C LEU A 238 25.23 -5.37 3.34
N LEU A 239 26.26 -5.93 3.96
CA LEU A 239 26.18 -6.58 5.27
C LEU A 239 27.45 -6.28 6.07
N ARG A 240 27.28 -5.93 7.35
CA ARG A 240 28.36 -5.93 8.34
C ARG A 240 27.85 -6.60 9.63
N LEU A 241 28.61 -7.57 10.12
CA LEU A 241 28.37 -8.30 11.36
C LEU A 241 29.66 -8.30 12.17
N ASP A 242 29.64 -7.67 13.35
CA ASP A 242 30.74 -7.70 14.32
C ASP A 242 30.50 -8.87 15.29
N LEU A 243 31.50 -9.74 15.43
CA LEU A 243 31.51 -10.90 16.32
C LEU A 243 32.42 -10.62 17.53
N GLU A 244 31.94 -10.91 18.72
CA GLU A 244 32.63 -10.76 20.01
C GLU A 244 32.69 -12.14 20.68
N PHE A 245 33.86 -12.56 21.15
CA PHE A 245 34.08 -13.88 21.78
C PHE A 245 34.39 -13.77 23.28
N ALA A 246 34.30 -14.89 24.00
CA ALA A 246 34.41 -14.93 25.46
C ALA A 246 35.82 -14.60 26.01
N ASP A 247 36.85 -14.59 25.16
CA ASP A 247 38.22 -14.16 25.47
C ASP A 247 38.46 -12.66 25.18
N GLY A 248 37.45 -11.94 24.69
CA GLY A 248 37.56 -10.54 24.28
C GLY A 248 38.12 -10.34 22.87
N THR A 249 38.33 -11.40 22.08
CA THR A 249 38.65 -11.26 20.66
C THR A 249 37.44 -10.78 19.85
N MET A 250 37.74 -10.06 18.77
CA MET A 250 36.74 -9.48 17.86
C MET A 250 37.03 -9.91 16.42
N GLU A 251 36.03 -10.46 15.75
CA GLU A 251 36.05 -10.74 14.30
C GLU A 251 34.98 -9.89 13.60
N ARG A 252 35.12 -9.66 12.29
CA ARG A 252 34.08 -8.98 11.50
C ARG A 252 33.82 -9.71 10.19
N VAL A 253 32.58 -10.12 10.00
CA VAL A 253 32.08 -10.59 8.71
C VAL A 253 31.51 -9.39 7.95
N VAL A 254 31.97 -9.16 6.73
CA VAL A 254 31.49 -8.09 5.85
C VAL A 254 31.07 -8.66 4.49
N SER A 255 30.19 -7.95 3.78
CA SER A 255 29.96 -8.17 2.34
C SER A 255 31.16 -7.67 1.53
N ASP A 256 31.78 -8.59 0.80
CA ASP A 256 32.94 -8.36 -0.06
C ASP A 256 33.06 -9.49 -1.11
N ASP A 257 34.16 -9.48 -1.85
CA ASP A 257 34.54 -10.45 -2.87
C ASP A 257 34.83 -11.87 -2.34
N SER A 258 34.86 -12.09 -1.02
CA SER A 258 34.95 -13.43 -0.41
C SER A 258 33.60 -14.14 -0.28
N TRP A 259 32.48 -13.47 -0.57
CA TRP A 259 31.17 -14.10 -0.68
C TRP A 259 31.04 -14.85 -2.00
N LEU A 260 30.47 -16.05 -1.95
CA LEU A 260 30.04 -16.75 -3.15
C LEU A 260 28.63 -16.30 -3.53
N CYS A 261 28.37 -16.20 -4.84
CA CYS A 261 27.06 -15.88 -5.37
C CYS A 261 26.67 -16.79 -6.54
N LEU A 262 25.36 -16.98 -6.71
CA LEU A 262 24.75 -17.70 -7.81
C LEU A 262 23.48 -16.97 -8.26
N LEU A 263 23.32 -16.75 -9.56
CA LEU A 263 22.03 -16.33 -10.13
C LEU A 263 21.07 -17.52 -10.04
N ASP A 264 20.01 -17.39 -9.25
CA ASP A 264 19.03 -18.46 -9.11
C ASP A 264 18.34 -18.70 -10.46
N ARG A 265 18.11 -19.99 -10.76
CA ARG A 265 17.43 -20.47 -11.97
C ARG A 265 16.14 -21.23 -11.67
N SER A 266 15.84 -21.48 -10.39
CA SER A 266 14.50 -21.91 -9.98
C SER A 266 13.50 -20.77 -10.14
N HIS A 267 13.82 -19.56 -9.68
CA HIS A 267 13.16 -18.34 -10.15
C HIS A 267 13.65 -17.96 -11.55
N ARG A 268 12.74 -17.60 -12.47
CA ARG A 268 13.10 -17.19 -13.85
C ARG A 268 13.47 -15.70 -13.91
N PRO A 269 14.73 -15.32 -14.20
CA PRO A 269 15.14 -13.92 -14.24
C PRO A 269 14.53 -13.19 -15.44
N GLY A 270 14.13 -11.93 -15.25
CA GLY A 270 13.48 -11.12 -16.29
C GLY A 270 11.98 -11.34 -16.42
N GLN A 271 11.33 -11.97 -15.43
CA GLN A 271 9.88 -12.19 -15.48
C GLN A 271 9.07 -10.89 -15.46
N TYR A 272 7.89 -10.93 -16.07
CA TYR A 272 6.98 -9.80 -16.18
C TYR A 272 6.44 -9.34 -14.80
N ARG A 273 5.84 -8.15 -14.76
CA ARG A 273 5.17 -7.64 -13.56
C ARG A 273 3.84 -8.34 -13.37
N ARG A 274 3.53 -8.75 -12.14
CA ARG A 274 2.20 -9.28 -11.76
C ARG A 274 1.08 -8.32 -12.17
N TRP A 275 1.17 -7.08 -11.69
CA TRP A 275 0.31 -6.00 -12.15
C TRP A 275 0.97 -4.64 -11.91
N PHE A 276 0.26 -3.55 -12.20
CA PHE A 276 0.79 -2.18 -12.15
C PHE A 276 1.45 -1.80 -10.81
N LEU A 277 0.94 -2.29 -9.67
CA LEU A 277 1.47 -1.99 -8.33
C LEU A 277 2.29 -3.11 -7.67
N ARG A 278 2.51 -4.27 -8.29
CA ARG A 278 3.29 -5.38 -7.69
C ARG A 278 4.31 -5.94 -8.68
N ALA A 279 5.59 -5.93 -8.30
CA ALA A 279 6.67 -6.32 -9.21
C ALA A 279 6.72 -7.83 -9.46
N LEU A 280 6.62 -8.65 -8.41
CA LEU A 280 6.84 -10.09 -8.48
C LEU A 280 5.59 -10.86 -8.94
N GLN A 281 5.64 -11.37 -10.18
CA GLN A 281 4.95 -12.62 -10.53
C GLN A 281 5.88 -13.76 -10.12
N GLU A 282 5.48 -14.57 -9.14
CA GLU A 282 6.36 -15.61 -8.59
C GLU A 282 6.18 -16.92 -9.39
N GLU A 283 7.24 -17.32 -10.08
CA GLU A 283 7.37 -18.63 -10.71
C GLU A 283 8.66 -19.29 -10.21
N PHE A 284 8.54 -20.48 -9.64
CA PHE A 284 9.63 -21.24 -9.02
C PHE A 284 9.67 -22.67 -9.54
N ASP A 285 10.80 -23.10 -10.11
CA ASP A 285 11.03 -24.48 -10.53
C ASP A 285 12.03 -25.19 -9.60
N ALA A 286 11.53 -26.06 -8.73
CA ALA A 286 12.31 -26.79 -7.75
C ALA A 286 13.34 -27.75 -8.37
N ARG A 287 13.22 -28.06 -9.67
CA ARG A 287 14.18 -28.89 -10.41
C ARG A 287 15.49 -28.17 -10.68
N PHE A 288 15.50 -26.83 -10.68
CA PHE A 288 16.70 -26.01 -10.86
C PHE A 288 17.26 -25.42 -9.56
N ARG A 289 16.58 -25.60 -8.42
CA ARG A 289 17.07 -25.05 -7.14
C ARG A 289 18.21 -25.92 -6.59
N PRO A 290 19.40 -25.36 -6.29
CA PRO A 290 20.43 -26.08 -5.55
C PRO A 290 19.89 -26.39 -4.14
N GLN A 291 19.61 -27.67 -3.88
CA GLN A 291 18.96 -28.10 -2.63
C GLN A 291 19.94 -27.92 -1.46
N GLY A 292 19.49 -27.26 -0.39
CA GLY A 292 20.31 -26.99 0.80
C GLY A 292 21.48 -26.02 0.58
N TRP A 293 21.44 -25.16 -0.45
CA TRP A 293 22.47 -24.17 -0.78
C TRP A 293 22.98 -23.31 0.39
N ASP A 294 22.21 -23.18 1.46
CA ASP A 294 22.43 -22.41 2.69
C ASP A 294 22.66 -23.29 3.94
N THR A 295 22.70 -24.62 3.78
CA THR A 295 23.05 -25.57 4.85
C THR A 295 24.54 -25.93 4.84
N LEU A 296 24.94 -26.63 5.89
CA LEU A 296 26.32 -26.96 6.23
C LEU A 296 26.89 -28.11 5.37
N GLU A 297 26.01 -28.99 4.93
CA GLU A 297 26.29 -30.21 4.17
C GLU A 297 26.61 -29.86 2.71
N PHE A 298 25.94 -28.84 2.17
CA PHE A 298 26.12 -28.37 0.80
C PHE A 298 27.56 -27.91 0.53
N LYS A 299 28.03 -28.20 -0.68
CA LYS A 299 29.36 -27.81 -1.17
C LYS A 299 29.17 -27.07 -2.50
N PRO A 300 29.46 -25.76 -2.55
CA PRO A 300 29.40 -24.98 -3.79
C PRO A 300 30.26 -25.61 -4.89
N ASP A 301 29.69 -25.73 -6.09
CA ASP A 301 30.38 -26.17 -7.29
C ASP A 301 30.90 -24.98 -8.13
N ALA A 302 31.46 -25.27 -9.31
CA ALA A 302 32.00 -24.26 -10.22
C ALA A 302 30.95 -23.32 -10.86
N SER A 303 29.64 -23.47 -10.56
CA SER A 303 28.61 -22.50 -10.95
C SER A 303 28.59 -21.29 -10.02
N TRP A 304 28.98 -21.47 -8.75
CA TRP A 304 29.12 -20.40 -7.76
C TRP A 304 30.37 -19.56 -8.05
N ARG A 305 30.28 -18.25 -7.85
CA ARG A 305 31.36 -17.31 -8.16
C ARG A 305 31.59 -16.30 -7.04
N PRO A 306 32.83 -15.83 -6.83
CA PRO A 306 33.08 -14.62 -6.04
C PRO A 306 32.16 -13.47 -6.44
N ALA A 307 31.58 -12.80 -5.46
CA ALA A 307 30.67 -11.69 -5.68
C ALA A 307 31.39 -10.47 -6.25
N LEU A 308 30.73 -9.75 -7.15
CA LEU A 308 31.24 -8.49 -7.70
C LEU A 308 31.08 -7.39 -6.67
N VAL A 309 32.20 -6.88 -6.17
CA VAL A 309 32.26 -5.62 -5.41
C VAL A 309 31.83 -4.46 -6.31
N LEU A 310 30.77 -3.77 -5.89
CA LEU A 310 30.27 -2.57 -6.54
C LEU A 310 31.04 -1.33 -6.06
N ALA A 311 31.40 -0.44 -6.98
CA ALA A 311 32.00 0.84 -6.63
C ALA A 311 30.95 1.74 -5.95
N GLY A 312 31.01 1.85 -4.62
CA GLY A 312 30.10 2.66 -3.80
C GLY A 312 30.64 2.83 -2.38
N ARG A 313 30.03 3.73 -1.60
CA ARG A 313 30.36 3.92 -0.18
C ARG A 313 29.37 3.15 0.71
N ALA A 314 29.82 2.73 1.89
CA ALA A 314 29.03 1.95 2.85
C ALA A 314 28.08 2.80 3.74
N ASP A 315 28.07 4.12 3.57
CA ASP A 315 27.10 5.08 4.12
C ASP A 315 26.05 5.52 3.08
N LYS A 316 26.12 5.02 1.84
CA LYS A 316 25.26 5.43 0.72
C LYS A 316 24.43 4.27 0.17
N PRO A 317 23.19 4.51 -0.28
CA PRO A 317 22.32 3.47 -0.81
C PRO A 317 22.85 2.84 -2.10
N SER A 318 22.28 1.69 -2.48
CA SER A 318 22.55 0.98 -3.75
C SER A 318 22.52 1.90 -4.98
N MET A 319 21.59 2.85 -4.99
CA MET A 319 21.41 3.89 -6.01
C MET A 319 22.63 4.81 -6.23
N CYS A 320 23.54 4.90 -5.25
CA CYS A 320 24.80 5.62 -5.34
C CYS A 320 25.99 4.76 -5.82
N THR A 321 25.77 3.47 -6.12
CA THR A 321 26.80 2.61 -6.70
C THR A 321 26.99 2.88 -8.20
N GLY A 322 28.19 2.58 -8.69
CA GLY A 322 28.56 2.58 -10.11
C GLY A 322 28.08 1.35 -10.89
N TYR A 323 27.04 0.64 -10.43
CA TYR A 323 26.34 -0.36 -11.24
C TYR A 323 25.31 0.31 -12.15
N ASP A 324 25.13 -0.14 -13.38
CA ASP A 324 24.23 0.53 -14.33
C ASP A 324 22.76 0.04 -14.19
N ASP A 325 21.84 0.99 -13.99
CA ASP A 325 20.42 0.77 -14.19
C ASP A 325 20.09 0.88 -15.68
N TYR A 326 20.02 -0.26 -16.36
CA TYR A 326 19.73 -0.33 -17.79
C TYR A 326 18.25 -0.08 -18.15
N GLN A 327 17.31 -0.04 -17.17
CA GLN A 327 15.88 0.16 -17.43
C GLN A 327 15.47 1.63 -17.25
N GLY A 328 15.80 2.21 -16.10
CA GLY A 328 15.42 3.58 -15.75
C GLY A 328 16.49 4.63 -16.06
N GLY A 329 17.75 4.21 -16.28
CA GLY A 329 18.89 5.13 -16.33
C GLY A 329 19.12 5.86 -15.00
N SER A 330 18.58 5.33 -13.90
CA SER A 330 18.48 6.03 -12.62
C SER A 330 19.73 5.88 -11.76
N GLY A 331 19.99 6.88 -10.93
CA GLY A 331 21.14 6.92 -10.04
C GLY A 331 21.16 8.19 -9.22
N ILE A 332 21.77 8.11 -8.03
CA ILE A 332 21.92 9.24 -7.11
C ILE A 332 23.42 9.55 -7.02
N PRO A 333 23.87 10.77 -7.36
CA PRO A 333 25.28 11.15 -7.21
C PRO A 333 25.75 10.95 -5.75
N PRO A 334 26.93 10.36 -5.49
CA PRO A 334 27.40 10.10 -4.12
C PRO A 334 27.52 11.36 -3.23
N SER A 335 27.60 12.54 -3.85
CA SER A 335 27.60 13.87 -3.21
C SER A 335 26.22 14.37 -2.76
N ALA A 336 25.13 13.71 -3.14
CA ALA A 336 23.78 14.11 -2.77
C ALA A 336 23.44 13.77 -1.31
N GLU A 337 22.38 14.40 -0.78
CA GLU A 337 21.74 14.07 0.51
C GLU A 337 20.97 12.74 0.44
N ALA A 338 21.71 11.65 0.22
CA ALA A 338 21.29 10.28 0.40
C ALA A 338 22.17 9.59 1.45
N GLU A 339 21.62 8.65 2.21
CA GLU A 339 22.26 7.98 3.35
C GLU A 339 21.55 6.65 3.64
N ILE A 340 22.30 5.63 4.07
CA ILE A 340 21.70 4.44 4.70
C ILE A 340 21.30 4.81 6.12
N ARG A 341 20.14 4.32 6.58
CA ARG A 341 19.60 4.64 7.91
C ARG A 341 19.40 3.42 8.81
N GLU A 342 19.42 3.62 10.11
CA GLU A 342 18.98 2.61 11.08
C GLU A 342 17.46 2.34 10.96
N ARG A 343 17.04 1.07 10.89
CA ARG A 343 15.63 0.68 11.08
C ARG A 343 15.20 0.98 12.52
N ARG A 344 14.32 1.97 12.71
CA ARG A 344 13.83 2.42 14.04
C ARG A 344 12.55 1.74 14.53
N ILE A 345 12.04 0.77 13.77
CA ILE A 345 10.96 -0.13 14.19
C ILE A 345 11.51 -1.55 14.37
N PRO A 346 10.91 -2.39 15.23
CA PRO A 346 11.32 -3.79 15.34
C PRO A 346 11.17 -4.56 14.02
N LEU A 347 11.83 -5.72 13.94
CA LEU A 347 11.49 -6.74 12.94
C LEU A 347 10.08 -7.29 13.22
N MET A 348 9.41 -7.77 12.18
CA MET A 348 8.01 -8.17 12.26
C MET A 348 7.86 -9.55 12.93
N ARG A 349 6.75 -9.77 13.65
CA ARG A 349 6.44 -11.05 14.26
C ARG A 349 5.84 -11.99 13.22
N GLU A 350 6.49 -13.14 13.04
CA GLU A 350 6.05 -14.21 12.13
C GLU A 350 5.53 -15.40 12.96
N VAL A 351 4.34 -15.92 12.64
CA VAL A 351 3.74 -17.09 13.31
C VAL A 351 3.03 -18.01 12.31
N GLU A 352 3.04 -19.32 12.57
CA GLU A 352 2.30 -20.27 11.74
C GLU A 352 0.79 -20.20 12.00
N VAL A 353 0.01 -20.14 10.93
CA VAL A 353 -1.45 -20.32 10.95
C VAL A 353 -1.80 -21.42 9.94
N PRO A 354 -2.26 -22.60 10.35
CA PRO A 354 -2.73 -23.63 9.42
C PRO A 354 -4.07 -23.23 8.80
N ALA A 355 -4.40 -23.81 7.64
CA ALA A 355 -5.76 -23.76 7.11
C ALA A 355 -6.74 -24.37 8.13
N ALA A 356 -7.89 -23.72 8.35
CA ALA A 356 -8.91 -24.20 9.27
C ALA A 356 -9.62 -25.46 8.75
N ARG A 357 -9.85 -25.51 7.43
CA ARG A 357 -10.43 -26.66 6.73
C ARG A 357 -10.20 -26.59 5.22
N LEU A 358 -10.33 -27.75 4.57
CA LEU A 358 -10.71 -27.84 3.15
C LEU A 358 -12.20 -27.47 3.02
N VAL A 359 -12.57 -26.76 1.95
CA VAL A 359 -13.94 -26.32 1.67
C VAL A 359 -14.51 -26.94 0.40
N ASP A 360 -13.74 -26.92 -0.69
CA ASP A 360 -14.12 -27.49 -1.98
C ASP A 360 -12.90 -28.16 -2.65
N SER A 361 -13.16 -29.08 -3.57
CA SER A 361 -12.16 -29.67 -4.46
C SER A 361 -12.83 -30.12 -5.74
N GLY A 362 -12.06 -30.35 -6.81
CA GLY A 362 -12.63 -30.82 -8.07
C GLY A 362 -11.63 -30.89 -9.21
N ILE A 363 -12.18 -30.97 -10.42
CA ILE A 363 -11.42 -31.07 -11.67
C ILE A 363 -11.44 -29.71 -12.38
N VAL A 364 -10.32 -29.33 -12.98
CA VAL A 364 -10.24 -28.25 -13.97
C VAL A 364 -10.05 -28.89 -15.35
N ILE A 365 -11.05 -28.81 -16.21
CA ILE A 365 -10.98 -29.30 -17.60
C ILE A 365 -10.47 -28.16 -18.47
N TRP A 366 -9.27 -28.29 -19.02
CA TRP A 366 -8.63 -27.24 -19.82
C TRP A 366 -9.06 -27.33 -21.29
N LYS A 367 -9.60 -26.22 -21.81
CA LYS A 367 -10.11 -26.09 -23.19
C LYS A 367 -9.05 -25.61 -24.18
N ARG A 368 -7.88 -25.21 -23.67
CA ARG A 368 -6.68 -24.71 -24.37
C ARG A 368 -5.47 -24.85 -23.42
N ASP A 369 -4.36 -24.16 -23.68
CA ASP A 369 -3.24 -24.17 -22.73
C ASP A 369 -3.66 -23.48 -21.41
N PRO A 370 -3.38 -24.04 -20.22
CA PRO A 370 -3.71 -23.38 -18.97
C PRO A 370 -3.05 -22.00 -18.81
N ASP A 371 -1.91 -21.79 -19.44
CA ASP A 371 -1.17 -20.53 -19.36
C ASP A 371 -1.87 -19.41 -20.15
N ASP A 372 -2.77 -19.74 -21.10
CA ASP A 372 -3.71 -18.78 -21.70
C ASP A 372 -4.61 -18.11 -20.64
N TRP A 373 -4.89 -18.80 -19.51
CA TRP A 373 -5.59 -18.18 -18.39
C TRP A 373 -4.63 -17.47 -17.43
N PHE A 374 -3.56 -18.13 -16.99
CA PHE A 374 -2.69 -17.58 -15.94
C PHE A 374 -1.95 -16.30 -16.41
N GLU A 375 -1.45 -16.28 -17.64
CA GLU A 375 -0.74 -15.11 -18.20
C GLU A 375 -1.70 -14.07 -18.81
N PHE A 376 -2.76 -14.51 -19.50
CA PHE A 376 -3.59 -13.62 -20.34
C PHE A 376 -5.07 -13.52 -19.93
N ARG A 377 -5.53 -14.28 -18.93
CA ARG A 377 -6.94 -14.38 -18.50
C ARG A 377 -7.92 -14.62 -19.66
N MET A 378 -7.53 -15.45 -20.65
CA MET A 378 -8.38 -15.69 -21.80
C MET A 378 -9.75 -16.27 -21.39
N PRO A 379 -10.88 -15.69 -21.83
CA PRO A 379 -12.21 -16.25 -21.56
C PRO A 379 -12.39 -17.65 -22.15
N ASP A 380 -13.15 -18.49 -21.44
CA ASP A 380 -13.44 -19.89 -21.79
C ASP A 380 -12.19 -20.79 -21.91
N ALA A 381 -11.13 -20.50 -21.14
CA ALA A 381 -9.92 -21.32 -21.11
C ALA A 381 -10.09 -22.67 -20.40
N PHE A 382 -11.08 -22.78 -19.49
CA PHE A 382 -11.33 -24.00 -18.71
C PHE A 382 -12.81 -24.20 -18.36
N GLU A 383 -13.09 -25.28 -17.66
CA GLU A 383 -14.33 -25.56 -16.93
C GLU A 383 -13.96 -26.14 -15.56
N ALA A 384 -14.44 -25.55 -14.48
CA ALA A 384 -14.20 -26.04 -13.11
C ALA A 384 -15.41 -26.88 -12.67
N VAL A 385 -15.16 -28.14 -12.32
CA VAL A 385 -16.17 -29.14 -11.99
C VAL A 385 -16.00 -29.56 -10.53
N PRO A 386 -16.84 -29.07 -9.58
CA PRO A 386 -16.78 -29.47 -8.18
C PRO A 386 -17.09 -30.96 -8.00
N GLN A 387 -16.16 -31.64 -7.35
CA GLN A 387 -16.22 -33.08 -7.07
C GLN A 387 -15.29 -33.38 -5.88
N PRO A 388 -15.76 -34.00 -4.79
CA PRO A 388 -14.96 -34.24 -3.59
C PRO A 388 -13.87 -35.32 -3.82
N LEU A 389 -12.78 -34.91 -4.48
CA LEU A 389 -11.64 -35.75 -4.87
C LEU A 389 -10.50 -35.74 -3.84
N ALA A 390 -10.42 -34.68 -3.02
CA ALA A 390 -9.41 -34.57 -1.96
C ALA A 390 -9.79 -35.41 -0.74
N VAL A 391 -9.38 -36.68 -0.75
CA VAL A 391 -9.65 -37.64 0.34
C VAL A 391 -8.67 -37.39 1.48
N SER A 392 -9.19 -37.15 2.70
CA SER A 392 -8.34 -37.10 3.90
C SER A 392 -7.73 -38.46 4.18
N VAL A 393 -6.40 -38.51 4.35
CA VAL A 393 -5.63 -39.72 4.71
C VAL A 393 -4.87 -39.55 6.03
N GLY A 394 -5.10 -38.44 6.74
CA GLY A 394 -4.52 -38.10 8.04
C GLY A 394 -4.81 -36.65 8.40
N ASP A 395 -4.52 -36.26 9.65
CA ASP A 395 -4.78 -34.90 10.13
C ASP A 395 -3.97 -33.87 9.32
N GLY A 396 -4.68 -33.04 8.55
CA GLY A 396 -4.05 -32.06 7.65
C GLY A 396 -3.31 -32.67 6.45
N VAL A 397 -3.70 -33.88 6.02
CA VAL A 397 -3.11 -34.60 4.88
C VAL A 397 -4.23 -35.08 3.93
N TRP A 398 -4.16 -34.64 2.67
CA TRP A 398 -5.14 -35.00 1.63
C TRP A 398 -4.46 -35.66 0.44
N HIS A 399 -5.05 -36.76 -0.04
CA HIS A 399 -4.72 -37.37 -1.33
C HIS A 399 -5.66 -36.83 -2.41
N LEU A 400 -5.11 -36.48 -3.57
CA LEU A 400 -5.89 -36.22 -4.79
C LEU A 400 -5.44 -37.20 -5.88
N PRO A 401 -6.36 -37.85 -6.61
CA PRO A 401 -6.04 -38.93 -7.54
C PRO A 401 -5.36 -38.42 -8.83
N ALA A 402 -4.79 -39.34 -9.60
CA ALA A 402 -4.33 -39.06 -10.97
C ALA A 402 -5.47 -38.53 -11.86
N THR A 403 -5.16 -37.58 -12.76
CA THR A 403 -6.12 -37.02 -13.72
C THR A 403 -5.78 -37.35 -15.18
N PRO A 404 -6.78 -37.40 -16.09
CA PRO A 404 -6.55 -37.51 -17.52
C PRO A 404 -5.73 -36.35 -18.11
N PRO A 405 -5.10 -36.53 -19.30
CA PRO A 405 -4.50 -35.44 -20.06
C PRO A 405 -5.48 -34.27 -20.28
N ASN A 406 -4.95 -33.04 -20.32
CA ASN A 406 -5.70 -31.79 -20.41
C ASN A 406 -6.67 -31.52 -19.22
N THR A 407 -6.51 -32.22 -18.09
CA THR A 407 -7.25 -31.92 -16.86
C THR A 407 -6.32 -31.74 -15.67
N GLY A 408 -6.59 -30.72 -14.86
CA GLY A 408 -5.95 -30.50 -13.55
C GLY A 408 -6.92 -30.76 -12.40
N LEU A 409 -6.41 -30.62 -11.19
CA LEU A 409 -7.18 -30.65 -9.94
C LEU A 409 -7.29 -29.24 -9.36
N TYR A 410 -8.21 -29.06 -8.43
CA TYR A 410 -8.12 -27.97 -7.46
C TYR A 410 -8.52 -28.40 -6.04
N ALA A 411 -8.00 -27.69 -5.04
CA ALA A 411 -8.38 -27.81 -3.63
C ALA A 411 -8.44 -26.41 -2.97
N THR A 412 -9.57 -26.07 -2.37
CA THR A 412 -9.86 -24.74 -1.79
C THR A 412 -9.88 -24.82 -0.26
N PHE A 413 -9.07 -23.99 0.39
CA PHE A 413 -8.90 -23.94 1.85
C PHE A 413 -9.38 -22.60 2.42
N GLU A 414 -9.96 -22.65 3.63
CA GLU A 414 -10.41 -21.48 4.39
C GLU A 414 -9.56 -21.31 5.66
N PHE A 415 -9.26 -20.06 6.01
CA PHE A 415 -8.58 -19.67 7.24
C PHE A 415 -9.58 -19.05 8.25
N PRO A 416 -9.29 -19.10 9.57
CA PRO A 416 -10.25 -18.67 10.60
C PRO A 416 -10.74 -17.22 10.44
N GLU A 417 -9.86 -16.34 10.00
CA GLU A 417 -10.09 -14.93 9.72
C GLU A 417 -9.20 -14.50 8.54
N GLN A 418 -9.39 -13.29 8.02
CA GLN A 418 -8.49 -12.73 7.01
C GLN A 418 -7.18 -12.27 7.64
N ILE A 419 -6.06 -12.73 7.08
CA ILE A 419 -4.70 -12.57 7.60
C ILE A 419 -3.73 -12.11 6.50
N VAL A 420 -2.58 -11.58 6.92
CA VAL A 420 -1.45 -11.22 6.03
C VAL A 420 -0.24 -12.11 6.35
N GLY A 421 0.41 -12.67 5.35
CA GLY A 421 1.58 -13.54 5.53
C GLY A 421 1.98 -14.32 4.27
N TRP A 422 2.97 -15.20 4.36
CA TRP A 422 3.38 -16.06 3.24
C TRP A 422 2.59 -17.37 3.23
N PRO A 423 1.75 -17.65 2.22
CA PRO A 423 1.09 -18.94 2.09
C PRO A 423 2.11 -20.03 1.74
N HIS A 424 1.91 -21.23 2.28
CA HIS A 424 2.81 -22.36 2.08
C HIS A 424 2.08 -23.71 2.05
N PHE A 425 2.75 -24.70 1.46
CA PHE A 425 2.31 -26.09 1.42
C PHE A 425 3.49 -27.07 1.31
N THR A 426 3.23 -28.32 1.71
CA THR A 426 4.04 -29.49 1.32
C THR A 426 3.25 -30.33 0.32
N ILE A 427 3.88 -30.74 -0.78
CA ILE A 427 3.29 -31.66 -1.77
C ILE A 427 4.25 -32.81 -2.06
N GLU A 428 3.70 -34.01 -2.22
CA GLU A 428 4.42 -35.19 -2.69
C GLU A 428 3.87 -35.56 -4.07
N ALA A 429 4.72 -35.42 -5.10
CA ALA A 429 4.29 -35.45 -6.49
C ALA A 429 5.41 -35.86 -7.47
N PRO A 430 5.06 -36.27 -8.71
CA PRO A 430 6.01 -36.41 -9.82
C PRO A 430 6.73 -35.10 -10.18
N ALA A 431 7.96 -35.21 -10.67
CA ALA A 431 8.73 -34.11 -11.23
C ALA A 431 7.99 -33.47 -12.42
N GLY A 432 7.93 -32.14 -12.45
CA GLY A 432 7.17 -31.39 -13.44
C GLY A 432 5.68 -31.21 -13.11
N THR A 433 5.18 -31.74 -11.99
CA THR A 433 3.86 -31.34 -11.46
C THR A 433 3.89 -29.84 -11.14
N ILE A 434 2.98 -29.09 -11.74
CA ILE A 434 2.83 -27.66 -11.50
C ILE A 434 1.73 -27.44 -10.47
N VAL A 435 1.96 -26.54 -9.52
CA VAL A 435 0.96 -26.05 -8.57
C VAL A 435 0.83 -24.54 -8.74
N GLU A 436 -0.37 -24.06 -9.03
CA GLU A 436 -0.71 -22.65 -8.94
C GLU A 436 -1.42 -22.37 -7.62
N LEU A 437 -0.77 -21.58 -6.78
CA LEU A 437 -1.21 -21.12 -5.47
C LEU A 437 -1.96 -19.78 -5.62
N MET A 438 -3.24 -19.73 -5.27
CA MET A 438 -4.13 -18.59 -5.51
C MET A 438 -4.74 -18.07 -4.18
N PRO A 439 -4.22 -16.94 -3.64
CA PRO A 439 -4.72 -16.30 -2.42
C PRO A 439 -5.89 -15.34 -2.73
N GLN A 440 -6.94 -15.37 -1.90
CA GLN A 440 -8.14 -14.54 -2.07
C GLN A 440 -8.61 -13.95 -0.73
N GLU A 441 -9.06 -12.69 -0.74
CA GLU A 441 -9.59 -12.04 0.47
C GLU A 441 -10.97 -12.59 0.87
N ALA A 442 -11.91 -12.69 -0.08
CA ALA A 442 -13.25 -13.24 0.16
C ALA A 442 -13.79 -14.02 -1.06
N HIS A 443 -14.53 -15.09 -0.77
CA HIS A 443 -14.98 -16.08 -1.73
C HIS A 443 -16.39 -16.57 -1.40
N ASP A 444 -17.21 -16.84 -2.42
CA ASP A 444 -18.52 -17.47 -2.28
C ASP A 444 -18.54 -18.82 -3.03
N PRO A 445 -18.37 -19.96 -2.32
CA PRO A 445 -18.33 -21.28 -2.95
C PRO A 445 -19.69 -21.74 -3.51
N ALA A 446 -20.79 -21.00 -3.28
CA ALA A 446 -22.07 -21.26 -3.94
C ALA A 446 -22.20 -20.51 -5.29
N LYS A 447 -21.32 -19.54 -5.56
CA LYS A 447 -21.28 -18.71 -6.77
C LYS A 447 -20.26 -19.23 -7.80
N THR A 448 -19.12 -19.72 -7.34
CA THR A 448 -18.01 -20.21 -8.18
C THR A 448 -17.15 -21.20 -7.40
N SER A 449 -16.58 -22.19 -8.07
CA SER A 449 -15.50 -23.04 -7.50
C SER A 449 -14.10 -22.54 -7.85
N TRP A 450 -13.98 -21.48 -8.66
CA TRP A 450 -12.70 -20.89 -9.07
C TRP A 450 -12.47 -19.55 -8.35
N LEU A 451 -11.31 -19.39 -7.71
CA LEU A 451 -10.88 -18.11 -7.13
C LEU A 451 -10.34 -17.18 -8.23
N ASP A 452 -11.12 -16.18 -8.65
CA ASP A 452 -10.54 -15.06 -9.41
C ASP A 452 -10.03 -13.99 -8.45
N THR A 453 -8.71 -13.79 -8.43
CA THR A 453 -7.99 -12.84 -7.56
C THR A 453 -7.87 -11.43 -8.14
N HIS A 454 -8.48 -11.17 -9.31
CA HIS A 454 -8.62 -9.90 -10.07
C HIS A 454 -7.35 -9.13 -10.47
N PHE A 455 -6.25 -9.26 -9.73
CA PHE A 455 -4.99 -8.53 -9.89
C PHE A 455 -3.80 -9.47 -10.18
N TYR A 456 -4.08 -10.62 -10.81
CA TYR A 456 -3.12 -11.68 -11.14
C TYR A 456 -2.34 -12.21 -9.93
N ALA A 457 -2.91 -12.10 -8.72
CA ALA A 457 -2.33 -12.71 -7.53
C ALA A 457 -2.43 -14.24 -7.62
N TRP A 458 -1.34 -14.84 -8.07
CA TRP A 458 -1.06 -16.26 -8.04
C TRP A 458 0.46 -16.47 -7.91
N SER A 459 0.88 -17.66 -7.48
CA SER A 459 2.30 -18.06 -7.47
C SER A 459 2.42 -19.49 -7.99
N ARG A 460 3.38 -19.73 -8.88
CA ARG A 460 3.53 -21.01 -9.59
C ARG A 460 4.75 -21.75 -9.07
N PHE A 461 4.55 -22.99 -8.67
CA PHE A 461 5.58 -23.90 -8.21
C PHE A 461 5.65 -25.15 -9.10
N VAL A 462 6.84 -25.49 -9.62
CA VAL A 462 7.07 -26.72 -10.39
C VAL A 462 7.87 -27.69 -9.54
N CYS A 463 7.31 -28.88 -9.32
CA CYS A 463 7.87 -29.91 -8.44
C CYS A 463 9.12 -30.57 -9.05
N ARG A 464 10.09 -30.92 -8.19
CA ARG A 464 10.99 -32.07 -8.43
C ARG A 464 10.31 -33.37 -7.98
N GLU A 465 10.89 -34.54 -8.23
CA GLU A 465 10.28 -35.81 -7.78
C GLU A 465 10.18 -35.86 -6.24
N GLY A 466 9.10 -36.48 -5.75
CA GLY A 466 8.89 -36.79 -4.34
C GLY A 466 8.40 -35.59 -3.51
N VAL A 467 8.88 -35.50 -2.27
CA VAL A 467 8.41 -34.48 -1.31
C VAL A 467 9.03 -33.11 -1.60
N ASN A 468 8.18 -32.15 -1.91
CA ASN A 468 8.47 -30.75 -2.14
C ASN A 468 7.86 -29.90 -1.01
N ARG A 469 8.48 -28.75 -0.70
CA ARG A 469 7.93 -27.73 0.19
C ARG A 469 8.03 -26.39 -0.52
N PHE A 470 6.99 -25.57 -0.43
CA PHE A 470 6.97 -24.22 -0.99
C PHE A 470 6.36 -23.24 -0.01
N GLU A 471 7.03 -22.12 0.19
CA GLU A 471 6.58 -20.91 0.87
C GLU A 471 6.93 -19.77 -0.09
N THR A 472 5.97 -18.90 -0.41
CA THR A 472 6.20 -17.76 -1.33
C THR A 472 7.35 -16.88 -0.84
N PHE A 473 8.01 -16.16 -1.75
CA PHE A 473 9.04 -15.21 -1.36
C PHE A 473 8.43 -13.90 -0.81
N ASP A 474 7.30 -13.45 -1.36
CA ASP A 474 6.57 -12.26 -0.89
C ASP A 474 5.24 -12.66 -0.22
N PHE A 475 4.77 -11.83 0.72
CA PHE A 475 3.57 -12.11 1.51
C PHE A 475 2.29 -11.65 0.79
N GLU A 476 1.15 -12.20 1.17
CA GLU A 476 -0.17 -11.90 0.61
C GLU A 476 -1.23 -11.67 1.69
N SER A 477 -2.36 -11.06 1.30
CA SER A 477 -3.56 -10.88 2.13
C SER A 477 -4.59 -11.90 1.69
N LEU A 478 -5.09 -12.72 2.61
CA LEU A 478 -6.02 -13.80 2.28
C LEU A 478 -6.84 -14.27 3.49
N ARG A 479 -8.02 -14.79 3.19
CA ARG A 479 -8.75 -15.74 4.04
C ARG A 479 -8.97 -17.08 3.34
N TRP A 480 -8.78 -17.11 2.02
CA TRP A 480 -9.02 -18.24 1.16
C TRP A 480 -7.78 -18.55 0.33
N LEU A 481 -7.49 -19.83 0.13
CA LEU A 481 -6.33 -20.29 -0.62
C LEU A 481 -6.73 -21.48 -1.49
N GLN A 482 -6.58 -21.35 -2.80
CA GLN A 482 -6.80 -22.44 -3.74
C GLN A 482 -5.46 -22.94 -4.30
N LEU A 483 -5.27 -24.25 -4.30
CA LEU A 483 -4.20 -24.92 -5.04
C LEU A 483 -4.80 -25.51 -6.31
N HIS A 484 -4.40 -25.05 -7.48
CA HIS A 484 -4.61 -25.78 -8.73
C HIS A 484 -3.40 -26.67 -8.99
N ILE A 485 -3.61 -27.92 -9.39
CA ILE A 485 -2.52 -28.89 -9.56
C ILE A 485 -2.60 -29.49 -10.96
N ARG A 486 -1.51 -29.35 -11.73
CA ARG A 486 -1.35 -29.88 -13.08
C ARG A 486 -0.29 -30.99 -13.05
N VAL A 487 -0.71 -32.25 -12.97
CA VAL A 487 0.19 -33.41 -12.99
C VAL A 487 0.57 -33.73 -14.45
N PRO A 488 1.87 -33.90 -14.80
CA PRO A 488 2.26 -34.25 -16.16
C PRO A 488 1.85 -35.68 -16.52
N ALA A 489 1.45 -35.88 -17.77
CA ALA A 489 1.11 -37.21 -18.28
C ALA A 489 2.33 -38.16 -18.18
N PRO A 490 2.15 -39.45 -17.85
CA PRO A 490 3.25 -40.41 -17.72
C PRO A 490 4.08 -40.53 -19.00
N GLN A 491 5.37 -40.23 -18.93
CA GLN A 491 6.26 -40.36 -20.09
C GLN A 491 6.61 -41.83 -20.36
N PRO A 492 6.33 -42.37 -21.56
CA PRO A 492 6.67 -43.75 -21.90
C PRO A 492 8.20 -43.94 -21.94
N GLY A 493 8.68 -44.98 -21.25
CA GLY A 493 10.11 -45.33 -21.16
C GLY A 493 10.85 -44.78 -19.93
N CYS A 494 10.22 -43.94 -19.10
CA CYS A 494 10.80 -43.53 -17.82
C CYS A 494 10.64 -44.65 -16.77
N HIS A 495 11.65 -45.53 -16.69
CA HIS A 495 11.71 -46.57 -15.67
C HIS A 495 11.98 -45.97 -14.29
N ARG A 496 10.91 -45.62 -13.55
CA ARG A 496 11.00 -45.34 -12.11
C ARG A 496 11.60 -46.54 -11.39
N GLN A 497 12.58 -46.32 -10.52
CA GLN A 497 13.24 -47.40 -9.77
C GLN A 497 12.35 -48.00 -8.67
N GLU A 498 11.39 -47.22 -8.17
CA GLU A 498 10.31 -47.66 -7.28
C GLU A 498 8.97 -47.11 -7.81
N PRO A 499 7.85 -47.84 -7.67
CA PRO A 499 6.54 -47.28 -8.00
C PRO A 499 6.17 -46.14 -7.03
N PRO A 500 5.37 -45.15 -7.45
CA PRO A 500 4.79 -44.19 -6.51
C PRO A 500 3.92 -44.94 -5.48
N PRO A 501 3.76 -44.42 -4.24
CA PRO A 501 2.94 -45.08 -3.22
C PRO A 501 1.47 -45.27 -3.62
N ASN A 502 0.96 -44.41 -4.50
CA ASN A 502 -0.46 -44.31 -4.88
C ASN A 502 -0.65 -44.39 -6.41
N ASP A 503 -1.91 -44.31 -6.85
CA ASP A 503 -2.45 -44.42 -8.22
C ASP A 503 -1.88 -43.49 -9.32
N GLY A 504 -0.86 -42.68 -9.02
CA GLY A 504 -0.33 -41.63 -9.88
C GLY A 504 -0.77 -40.20 -9.48
N GLY A 505 -1.63 -40.09 -8.47
CA GLY A 505 -2.02 -38.84 -7.83
C GLY A 505 -0.93 -38.16 -6.98
N VAL A 506 -1.37 -37.24 -6.12
CA VAL A 506 -0.51 -36.41 -5.28
C VAL A 506 -1.00 -36.38 -3.83
N VAL A 507 -0.09 -36.17 -2.88
CA VAL A 507 -0.44 -35.94 -1.47
C VAL A 507 -0.06 -34.52 -1.08
N ILE A 508 -1.04 -33.70 -0.69
CA ILE A 508 -0.82 -32.36 -0.12
C ILE A 508 -0.98 -32.39 1.40
N ARG A 509 -0.14 -31.63 2.11
CA ARG A 509 -0.14 -31.56 3.58
C ARG A 509 0.47 -30.26 4.11
N GLY A 510 0.12 -29.91 5.34
CA GLY A 510 0.67 -28.73 6.01
C GLY A 510 0.35 -27.43 5.27
N ILE A 511 -0.90 -27.27 4.82
CA ILE A 511 -1.38 -26.05 4.18
C ILE A 511 -1.50 -24.94 5.24
N GLY A 512 -0.86 -23.81 5.03
CA GLY A 512 -0.84 -22.74 6.02
C GLY A 512 -0.37 -21.40 5.47
N VAL A 513 -0.27 -20.43 6.38
CA VAL A 513 0.28 -19.09 6.15
C VAL A 513 1.21 -18.76 7.31
N ARG A 514 2.46 -18.36 7.00
CA ARG A 514 3.35 -17.68 7.96
C ARG A 514 2.85 -16.24 8.13
N ARG A 515 1.92 -16.04 9.05
CA ARG A 515 1.28 -14.74 9.32
C ARG A 515 2.32 -13.73 9.81
N ARG A 516 2.39 -12.57 9.16
CA ARG A 516 3.21 -11.41 9.53
C ARG A 516 2.35 -10.39 10.28
N THR A 517 2.83 -9.94 11.43
CA THR A 517 2.17 -8.90 12.25
C THR A 517 3.20 -7.98 12.88
N PHE A 518 2.85 -6.72 13.14
CA PHE A 518 3.70 -5.85 13.94
C PHE A 518 3.77 -6.39 15.39
N PRO A 519 4.96 -6.46 16.02
CA PRO A 519 5.09 -6.86 17.43
C PRO A 519 4.66 -5.71 18.35
N TRP A 520 3.35 -5.55 18.51
CA TRP A 520 2.75 -4.53 19.35
C TRP A 520 3.27 -4.59 20.80
N PRO A 521 3.59 -3.46 21.44
CA PRO A 521 4.12 -3.46 22.80
C PRO A 521 3.06 -3.77 23.87
N ASN A 522 1.76 -3.68 23.52
CA ASN A 522 0.65 -4.08 24.37
C ASN A 522 -0.37 -4.88 23.55
N ALA A 523 -1.11 -5.79 24.19
CA ALA A 523 -2.30 -6.40 23.61
C ALA A 523 -3.51 -5.45 23.77
N PRO A 524 -4.34 -5.24 22.73
CA PRO A 524 -5.39 -4.24 22.77
C PRO A 524 -6.53 -4.67 23.68
N ARG A 525 -6.90 -3.81 24.64
CA ARG A 525 -8.05 -4.02 25.52
C ARG A 525 -9.21 -3.12 25.11
N ALA A 526 -10.11 -3.67 24.31
CA ALA A 526 -11.40 -3.06 24.00
C ALA A 526 -12.51 -4.12 24.10
N ARG A 527 -13.48 -3.91 24.99
CA ARG A 527 -14.64 -4.80 25.16
C ARG A 527 -15.95 -4.02 25.21
N CYS A 528 -17.01 -4.60 24.64
CA CYS A 528 -18.36 -4.03 24.66
C CYS A 528 -19.38 -5.12 25.00
N GLY A 529 -20.38 -4.80 25.82
CA GLY A 529 -21.44 -5.74 26.21
C GLY A 529 -22.39 -6.14 25.07
N GLU A 530 -22.29 -5.51 23.90
CA GLU A 530 -23.11 -5.80 22.71
C GLU A 530 -22.31 -6.65 21.70
N PRO A 531 -22.68 -7.94 21.45
CA PRO A 531 -21.88 -8.84 20.62
C PRO A 531 -21.64 -8.38 19.17
N ALA A 532 -22.49 -7.52 18.62
CA ALA A 532 -22.29 -6.91 17.31
C ALA A 532 -21.21 -5.80 17.34
N LEU A 533 -21.18 -4.99 18.40
CA LEU A 533 -20.15 -3.95 18.57
C LEU A 533 -18.82 -4.54 19.06
N GLN A 534 -18.83 -5.62 19.85
CA GLN A 534 -17.63 -6.38 20.20
C GLN A 534 -16.90 -6.86 18.94
N ARG A 535 -17.58 -7.61 18.08
CA ARG A 535 -17.01 -8.10 16.80
C ARG A 535 -16.56 -6.97 15.88
N LEU A 536 -17.21 -5.80 15.91
CA LEU A 536 -16.75 -4.63 15.17
C LEU A 536 -15.42 -4.06 15.71
N LEU A 537 -15.21 -4.08 17.02
CA LEU A 537 -13.94 -3.71 17.65
C LEU A 537 -12.85 -4.76 17.35
N ASP A 538 -13.19 -6.04 17.44
CA ASP A 538 -12.28 -7.16 17.12
C ASP A 538 -11.84 -7.10 15.64
N ALA A 539 -12.78 -6.86 14.72
CA ALA A 539 -12.50 -6.68 13.30
C ALA A 539 -11.66 -5.42 13.02
N SER A 540 -11.85 -4.35 13.80
CA SER A 540 -11.01 -3.14 13.72
C SER A 540 -9.57 -3.40 14.22
N VAL A 541 -9.40 -4.27 15.22
CA VAL A 541 -8.09 -4.72 15.71
C VAL A 541 -7.40 -5.63 14.70
N ASN A 542 -8.08 -6.65 14.19
CA ASN A 542 -7.51 -7.56 13.18
C ASN A 542 -7.18 -6.82 11.86
N THR A 543 -7.99 -5.83 11.48
CA THR A 543 -7.66 -4.88 10.41
C THR A 543 -6.29 -4.24 10.61
N LEU A 544 -5.99 -3.71 11.80
CA LEU A 544 -4.67 -3.12 12.08
C LEU A 544 -3.54 -4.16 12.09
N HIS A 545 -3.78 -5.40 12.53
CA HIS A 545 -2.82 -6.49 12.36
C HIS A 545 -2.50 -6.82 10.90
N ASN A 546 -3.39 -6.45 9.96
CA ASN A 546 -3.19 -6.65 8.52
C ASN A 546 -2.57 -5.42 7.84
N CYS A 547 -3.13 -4.21 8.01
CA CYS A 547 -2.72 -3.01 7.28
C CYS A 547 -1.67 -2.12 7.98
N ALA A 548 -1.29 -2.40 9.22
CA ALA A 548 -0.15 -1.77 9.88
C ALA A 548 1.00 -2.79 10.05
N GLN A 549 1.84 -2.89 9.02
CA GLN A 549 3.03 -3.73 9.01
C GLN A 549 4.28 -2.87 9.33
N GLU A 550 5.39 -3.00 8.60
CA GLU A 550 6.49 -2.01 8.67
C GLU A 550 6.15 -0.65 8.03
N THR A 551 5.07 -0.60 7.24
CA THR A 551 4.39 0.61 6.78
C THR A 551 2.93 0.56 7.21
N CYS A 552 2.34 1.73 7.49
CA CYS A 552 0.88 1.83 7.66
C CYS A 552 0.27 2.08 6.28
N VAL A 553 -0.63 1.20 5.83
CA VAL A 553 -1.13 1.21 4.44
C VAL A 553 -2.66 1.16 4.35
N ASP A 554 -3.20 1.37 3.15
CA ASP A 554 -4.63 1.22 2.83
C ASP A 554 -5.17 -0.18 3.13
N GLY A 555 -4.49 -1.20 2.63
CA GLY A 555 -4.86 -2.61 2.67
C GLY A 555 -3.73 -3.45 2.09
N MET A 556 -3.75 -4.78 2.32
CA MET A 556 -2.63 -5.66 1.93
C MET A 556 -2.91 -6.57 0.72
N GLY A 557 -4.14 -6.65 0.23
CA GLY A 557 -4.47 -7.36 -1.00
C GLY A 557 -4.04 -6.59 -2.25
N ARG A 558 -4.53 -5.35 -2.39
CA ARG A 558 -4.44 -4.58 -3.65
C ARG A 558 -3.19 -3.71 -3.69
N GLU A 559 -3.17 -2.55 -3.01
CA GLU A 559 -2.18 -1.49 -3.30
C GLU A 559 -0.97 -1.45 -2.37
N ARG A 560 -1.14 -1.67 -1.05
CA ARG A 560 -0.07 -1.65 -0.02
C ARG A 560 0.61 -0.28 0.18
N GLN A 561 -0.11 0.83 0.06
CA GLN A 561 0.49 2.16 0.00
C GLN A 561 0.11 3.07 1.18
N GLN A 562 1.04 3.93 1.58
CA GLN A 562 0.89 4.85 2.72
C GLN A 562 0.04 6.08 2.39
N TYR A 563 -1.25 5.88 2.12
CA TYR A 563 -2.19 6.96 1.77
C TYR A 563 -2.59 7.81 2.98
N SER A 564 -1.94 8.95 3.23
CA SER A 564 -2.20 9.76 4.45
C SER A 564 -3.68 10.16 4.64
N GLY A 565 -4.43 10.43 3.55
CA GLY A 565 -5.87 10.74 3.63
C GLY A 565 -6.72 9.64 4.26
N ASP A 566 -6.33 8.38 4.08
CA ASP A 566 -7.00 7.19 4.61
C ASP A 566 -6.33 6.73 5.93
N VAL A 567 -5.01 6.53 5.84
CA VAL A 567 -4.12 5.93 6.84
C VAL A 567 -3.93 6.78 8.09
N GLY A 568 -3.97 8.12 7.97
CA GLY A 568 -3.70 9.03 9.09
C GLY A 568 -4.57 8.73 10.33
N HIS A 569 -5.82 8.34 10.10
CA HIS A 569 -6.77 7.95 11.13
C HIS A 569 -6.35 6.68 11.91
N GLN A 570 -5.67 5.73 11.26
CA GLN A 570 -5.15 4.53 11.93
C GLN A 570 -4.15 4.88 13.02
N LEU A 571 -3.38 5.96 12.84
CA LEU A 571 -2.28 6.32 13.74
C LEU A 571 -2.79 6.64 15.16
N HIS A 572 -4.02 7.15 15.27
CA HIS A 572 -4.71 7.27 16.56
C HIS A 572 -5.01 5.88 17.15
N ALA A 573 -5.67 5.00 16.40
CA ALA A 573 -5.98 3.65 16.88
C ALA A 573 -4.72 2.86 17.31
N ILE A 574 -3.62 2.99 16.55
CA ILE A 574 -2.32 2.39 16.88
C ILE A 574 -1.79 2.88 18.24
N ARG A 575 -1.81 4.20 18.48
CA ARG A 575 -1.37 4.79 19.75
C ARG A 575 -2.28 4.41 20.92
N TYR A 576 -3.59 4.59 20.80
CA TYR A 576 -4.53 4.34 21.92
C TYR A 576 -4.70 2.86 22.23
N ALA A 577 -4.78 1.97 21.23
CA ALA A 577 -5.08 0.56 21.45
C ALA A 577 -3.84 -0.29 21.79
N PHE A 578 -2.67 0.03 21.21
CA PHE A 578 -1.45 -0.79 21.36
C PHE A 578 -0.31 -0.06 22.08
N GLY A 579 -0.36 1.26 22.23
CA GLY A 579 0.72 2.06 22.81
C GLY A 579 1.95 2.24 21.91
N GLU A 580 1.84 1.93 20.60
CA GLU A 580 2.98 2.01 19.67
C GLU A 580 3.14 3.42 19.10
N THR A 581 4.37 3.96 19.16
CA THR A 581 4.71 5.31 18.70
C THR A 581 5.75 5.35 17.58
N ARG A 582 6.64 4.35 17.50
CA ARG A 582 7.75 4.29 16.53
C ARG A 582 7.24 4.05 15.12
N LEU A 583 6.25 3.18 14.94
CA LEU A 583 5.63 2.95 13.63
C LEU A 583 4.90 4.21 13.11
N PRO A 584 4.06 4.91 13.90
CA PRO A 584 3.58 6.24 13.52
C PRO A 584 4.69 7.27 13.23
N ALA A 585 5.78 7.31 14.01
CA ALA A 585 6.91 8.21 13.73
C ALA A 585 7.63 7.85 12.42
N ARG A 586 7.74 6.56 12.08
CA ARG A 586 8.27 6.07 10.80
C ARG A 586 7.38 6.47 9.63
N PHE A 587 6.06 6.35 9.77
CA PHE A 587 5.10 6.85 8.77
C PHE A 587 5.32 8.36 8.52
N LEU A 588 5.46 9.17 9.58
CA LEU A 588 5.75 10.61 9.43
C LEU A 588 7.05 10.86 8.67
N ALA A 589 8.13 10.20 9.05
CA ALA A 589 9.43 10.33 8.36
C ALA A 589 9.30 9.93 6.88
N THR A 590 8.86 8.70 6.60
CA THR A 590 8.81 8.12 5.25
C THR A 590 7.83 8.85 4.33
N PHE A 591 6.58 9.11 4.74
CA PHE A 591 5.62 9.84 3.90
C PHE A 591 6.16 11.21 3.49
N SER A 592 6.74 11.96 4.44
CA SER A 592 7.25 13.31 4.17
C SER A 592 8.36 13.36 3.11
N GLN A 593 9.08 12.25 2.88
CA GLN A 593 10.15 12.17 1.87
C GLN A 593 9.58 12.28 0.44
N GLY A 594 8.29 11.97 0.25
CA GLY A 594 7.54 12.13 -1.00
C GLY A 594 7.21 13.59 -1.38
N LEU A 595 7.81 14.59 -0.75
CA LEU A 595 7.68 16.00 -1.17
C LEU A 595 8.39 16.23 -2.51
N THR A 596 7.65 16.75 -3.51
CA THR A 596 8.18 17.06 -4.84
C THR A 596 9.05 18.32 -4.85
N LEU A 597 9.70 18.60 -5.99
CA LEU A 597 10.44 19.85 -6.22
C LEU A 597 9.49 21.06 -6.19
N ASP A 598 8.30 20.93 -6.79
CA ASP A 598 7.24 21.94 -6.80
C ASP A 598 6.70 22.27 -5.39
N GLY A 599 6.82 21.33 -4.45
CA GLY A 599 6.46 21.53 -3.04
C GLY A 599 5.11 20.95 -2.62
N TYR A 600 4.44 20.14 -3.45
CA TYR A 600 3.35 19.27 -2.99
C TYR A 600 3.88 17.90 -2.57
N PHE A 601 3.19 17.22 -1.66
CA PHE A 601 3.45 15.81 -1.36
C PHE A 601 2.85 14.91 -2.45
N LEU A 602 3.49 13.78 -2.73
CA LEU A 602 2.81 12.62 -3.29
C LEU A 602 1.84 12.06 -2.23
N ASP A 603 0.68 11.59 -2.67
CA ASP A 603 -0.45 11.20 -1.80
C ASP A 603 -0.28 9.83 -1.14
N CYS A 604 0.68 9.04 -1.63
CA CYS A 604 1.32 7.92 -0.96
C CYS A 604 2.82 7.90 -1.31
N TRP A 605 3.67 7.46 -0.37
CA TRP A 605 5.12 7.28 -0.56
C TRP A 605 5.69 6.33 0.50
N PRO A 606 6.70 5.48 0.20
CA PRO A 606 7.34 5.24 -1.10
C PRO A 606 6.43 4.52 -2.11
N ALA A 607 6.38 4.97 -3.36
CA ALA A 607 5.42 4.49 -4.37
C ALA A 607 5.88 4.75 -5.82
N TYR A 608 6.02 3.72 -6.67
CA TYR A 608 6.39 3.89 -8.09
C TYR A 608 5.30 4.56 -8.91
N ASP A 609 4.06 4.14 -8.70
CA ASP A 609 2.93 4.52 -9.53
C ASP A 609 2.64 6.01 -9.46
N ARG A 610 2.89 6.69 -8.33
CA ARG A 610 2.72 8.14 -8.22
C ARG A 610 3.75 8.92 -9.03
N LEU A 611 4.94 8.36 -9.25
CA LEU A 611 5.88 8.87 -10.27
C LEU A 611 5.32 8.64 -11.69
N ALA A 612 4.76 7.47 -11.96
CA ALA A 612 4.12 7.16 -13.24
C ALA A 612 2.87 8.02 -13.51
N ARG A 613 2.06 8.33 -12.49
CA ARG A 613 0.90 9.24 -12.60
C ARG A 613 1.35 10.66 -12.91
N VAL A 614 2.38 11.18 -12.25
CA VAL A 614 2.98 12.50 -12.58
C VAL A 614 3.39 12.54 -14.06
N MET A 615 4.10 11.53 -14.56
CA MET A 615 4.50 11.45 -15.97
C MET A 615 3.31 11.37 -16.93
N GLN A 616 2.34 10.47 -16.68
CA GLN A 616 1.12 10.34 -17.48
C GLN A 616 0.31 11.65 -17.50
N ARG A 617 0.28 12.36 -16.37
CA ARG A 617 -0.53 13.56 -16.16
C ARG A 617 0.01 14.78 -16.89
N GLN A 618 1.34 14.94 -16.95
CA GLN A 618 1.99 15.99 -17.73
C GLN A 618 1.64 15.92 -19.23
N VAL A 619 1.37 14.72 -19.77
CA VAL A 619 0.95 14.51 -21.16
C VAL A 619 -0.57 14.29 -21.34
N GLY A 620 -1.37 14.53 -20.28
CA GLY A 620 -2.83 14.40 -20.33
C GLY A 620 -3.36 12.96 -20.46
N ALA A 621 -2.51 11.94 -20.34
CA ALA A 621 -2.88 10.52 -20.48
C ALA A 621 -3.64 9.94 -19.27
N THR A 622 -3.96 10.76 -18.26
CA THR A 622 -4.69 10.34 -17.05
C THR A 622 -5.45 11.51 -16.39
N PRO A 623 -6.64 11.26 -15.81
CA PRO A 623 -7.27 12.20 -14.89
C PRO A 623 -6.56 12.24 -13.52
N TRP A 624 -5.85 11.17 -13.16
CA TRP A 624 -5.22 10.96 -11.86
C TRP A 624 -3.86 11.65 -11.74
N GLY A 625 -3.64 12.32 -10.61
CA GLY A 625 -2.36 12.90 -10.21
C GLY A 625 -2.32 13.07 -8.68
N PRO A 626 -1.21 13.56 -8.11
CA PRO A 626 -1.04 13.63 -6.66
C PRO A 626 -2.14 14.39 -5.92
N LEU A 627 -2.67 13.80 -4.86
CA LEU A 627 -3.85 14.31 -4.14
C LEU A 627 -3.46 15.31 -3.03
N LEU A 628 -3.76 16.59 -3.25
CA LEU A 628 -3.32 17.67 -2.35
C LEU A 628 -3.92 17.56 -0.93
N ASP A 629 -5.12 17.03 -0.81
CA ASP A 629 -5.81 16.81 0.46
C ASP A 629 -5.15 15.72 1.35
N HIS A 630 -4.39 14.79 0.77
CA HIS A 630 -3.55 13.88 1.56
C HIS A 630 -2.39 14.64 2.23
N GLY A 631 -1.81 15.65 1.55
CA GLY A 631 -0.85 16.57 2.18
C GLY A 631 -1.45 17.43 3.29
N VAL A 632 -2.76 17.72 3.24
CA VAL A 632 -3.49 18.41 4.31
C VAL A 632 -3.73 17.48 5.51
N GLY A 633 -4.08 16.22 5.26
CA GLY A 633 -4.14 15.17 6.30
C GLY A 633 -2.80 14.96 6.99
N PHE A 634 -1.73 14.86 6.21
CA PHE A 634 -0.37 14.64 6.71
C PHE A 634 0.11 15.69 7.72
N ALA A 635 -0.32 16.95 7.56
CA ALA A 635 -0.03 18.01 8.51
C ALA A 635 -0.83 17.86 9.83
N PHE A 636 -2.03 17.28 9.79
CA PHE A 636 -2.74 16.82 11.00
C PHE A 636 -2.06 15.60 11.62
N ASP A 637 -1.62 14.61 10.85
CA ASP A 637 -0.90 13.43 11.35
C ASP A 637 0.34 13.82 12.15
N CYS A 638 1.12 14.76 11.62
CA CYS A 638 2.29 15.35 12.27
C CYS A 638 1.95 16.04 13.61
N TRP A 639 0.90 16.86 13.64
CA TRP A 639 0.47 17.55 14.86
C TRP A 639 -0.11 16.58 15.90
N ASN A 640 -0.99 15.68 15.46
CA ASN A 640 -1.67 14.70 16.32
C ASN A 640 -0.67 13.73 16.95
N HIS A 641 0.40 13.35 16.24
CA HIS A 641 1.52 12.60 16.82
C HIS A 641 2.13 13.36 18.00
N HIS A 642 2.68 14.56 17.79
CA HIS A 642 3.28 15.36 18.85
C HIS A 642 2.31 15.64 20.01
N TRP A 643 1.03 15.87 19.71
CA TRP A 643 0.01 16.13 20.73
C TRP A 643 -0.32 14.89 21.58
N GLU A 644 -0.29 13.68 21.01
CA GLU A 644 -0.60 12.43 21.70
C GLU A 644 0.65 11.72 22.28
N THR A 645 1.85 11.94 21.77
CA THR A 645 3.09 11.31 22.26
C THR A 645 4.02 12.26 23.02
N GLY A 646 3.88 13.56 22.83
CA GLY A 646 4.85 14.58 23.26
C GLY A 646 6.05 14.71 22.31
N ASP A 647 6.30 13.72 21.45
CA ASP A 647 7.47 13.64 20.58
C ASP A 647 7.39 14.68 19.44
N LEU A 648 8.24 15.70 19.55
CA LEU A 648 8.47 16.72 18.52
C LEU A 648 9.67 16.36 17.61
N GLU A 649 10.55 15.43 18.03
CA GLU A 649 11.70 14.96 17.25
C GLU A 649 11.25 14.11 16.05
N ALA A 650 10.23 13.26 16.23
CA ALA A 650 9.56 12.53 15.15
C ALA A 650 9.06 13.48 14.04
N VAL A 651 8.71 14.72 14.39
CA VAL A 651 8.19 15.74 13.47
C VAL A 651 9.29 16.67 12.92
N ARG A 652 10.54 16.57 13.42
CA ARG A 652 11.65 17.45 13.01
C ARG A 652 12.03 17.32 11.54
N GLU A 653 12.03 16.11 10.96
CA GLU A 653 12.30 15.92 9.52
C GLU A 653 11.12 16.33 8.63
N PRO A 654 9.85 15.99 8.96
CA PRO A 654 8.67 16.51 8.24
C PRO A 654 8.50 18.03 8.28
N TYR A 655 8.78 18.70 9.40
CA TYR A 655 8.40 20.11 9.63
C TYR A 655 8.81 21.10 8.50
N PRO A 656 10.08 21.18 8.04
CA PRO A 656 10.45 22.07 6.93
C PRO A 656 9.76 21.68 5.60
N ARG A 657 9.37 20.41 5.43
CA ARG A 657 8.61 19.94 4.27
C ARG A 657 7.14 20.38 4.34
N LEU A 658 6.53 20.38 5.54
CA LEU A 658 5.20 20.95 5.78
C LEU A 658 5.15 22.45 5.49
N LEU A 659 6.21 23.21 5.83
CA LEU A 659 6.29 24.64 5.50
C LEU A 659 6.37 24.88 3.98
N ARG A 660 7.13 24.06 3.24
CA ARG A 660 7.14 24.11 1.76
C ARG A 660 5.76 23.78 1.17
N PHE A 661 5.03 22.83 1.76
CA PHE A 661 3.67 22.50 1.32
C PHE A 661 2.67 23.63 1.60
N ALA A 662 2.74 24.29 2.76
CA ALA A 662 1.91 25.46 3.04
C ALA A 662 2.21 26.63 2.09
N GLU A 663 3.47 26.79 1.66
CA GLU A 663 3.87 27.76 0.64
C GLU A 663 3.37 27.38 -0.77
N TYR A 664 3.40 26.08 -1.13
CA TYR A 664 2.77 25.60 -2.36
C TYR A 664 1.25 25.88 -2.36
N LEU A 665 0.55 25.54 -1.27
CA LEU A 665 -0.87 25.88 -1.13
C LEU A 665 -1.11 27.39 -1.24
N ARG A 666 -0.24 28.22 -0.65
CA ARG A 666 -0.31 29.69 -0.76
C ARG A 666 -0.16 30.19 -2.20
N SER A 667 0.69 29.55 -3.01
CA SER A 667 0.95 29.98 -4.39
C SER A 667 -0.22 29.69 -5.34
N ILE A 668 -0.99 28.63 -5.07
CA ILE A 668 -2.18 28.25 -5.87
C ILE A 668 -3.50 28.89 -5.40
N VAL A 669 -3.50 29.76 -4.37
CA VAL A 669 -4.72 30.48 -3.96
C VAL A 669 -5.17 31.43 -5.07
N ARG A 670 -6.40 31.22 -5.56
CA ARG A 670 -7.03 32.03 -6.60
C ARG A 670 -7.21 33.48 -6.17
N ARG A 671 -6.98 34.42 -7.10
CA ARG A 671 -7.16 35.86 -6.82
C ARG A 671 -8.63 36.29 -6.88
N GLU A 672 -9.46 35.53 -7.57
CA GLU A 672 -10.84 35.88 -7.92
C GLU A 672 -11.80 35.68 -6.73
N ASP A 673 -11.61 34.60 -5.97
CA ASP A 673 -12.41 34.29 -4.77
C ASP A 673 -11.59 34.10 -3.48
N GLY A 674 -10.25 34.06 -3.56
CA GLY A 674 -9.39 33.87 -2.39
C GLY A 674 -9.39 32.43 -1.87
N LEU A 675 -9.67 31.45 -2.73
CA LEU A 675 -9.78 30.02 -2.39
C LEU A 675 -8.73 29.18 -3.11
N LEU A 676 -8.42 28.02 -2.55
CA LEU A 676 -7.75 26.93 -3.25
C LEU A 676 -8.70 26.36 -4.34
N PRO A 677 -8.20 26.11 -5.56
CA PRO A 677 -8.95 25.42 -6.61
C PRO A 677 -8.98 23.89 -6.38
N VAL A 678 -9.99 23.23 -6.94
CA VAL A 678 -10.13 21.75 -7.00
C VAL A 678 -10.14 21.21 -8.43
N GLU A 679 -10.05 22.12 -9.41
CA GLU A 679 -10.08 21.91 -10.86
C GLU A 679 -9.00 22.82 -11.48
N GLY A 680 -8.43 22.45 -12.64
CA GLY A 680 -7.40 23.26 -13.32
C GLY A 680 -6.01 23.27 -12.66
N LEU A 681 -5.76 22.39 -11.69
CA LEU A 681 -4.50 22.28 -10.92
C LEU A 681 -3.25 21.86 -11.72
N GLY A 682 -3.40 21.45 -12.99
CA GLY A 682 -2.32 20.83 -13.77
C GLY A 682 -2.05 19.41 -13.28
N VAL A 683 -0.86 19.18 -12.70
CA VAL A 683 -0.43 17.84 -12.26
C VAL A 683 -1.19 17.33 -11.02
N PRO A 684 -1.31 18.07 -9.91
CA PRO A 684 -2.07 17.58 -8.76
C PRO A 684 -3.58 17.54 -8.99
N ALA A 685 -4.27 16.85 -8.09
CA ALA A 685 -5.72 16.78 -8.01
C ALA A 685 -6.19 16.95 -6.55
N VAL A 686 -7.51 16.95 -6.35
CA VAL A 686 -8.14 16.93 -5.01
C VAL A 686 -9.15 15.79 -4.99
N TRP A 687 -9.02 14.87 -4.03
CA TRP A 687 -9.88 13.70 -3.89
C TRP A 687 -10.92 13.90 -2.80
N ILE A 688 -10.51 13.94 -1.53
CA ILE A 688 -11.33 14.03 -0.30
C ILE A 688 -12.31 12.86 -0.11
N ASP A 689 -13.14 12.58 -1.10
CA ASP A 689 -14.11 11.49 -1.14
C ASP A 689 -14.60 11.24 -2.59
N HIS A 690 -15.20 10.07 -2.82
CA HIS A 690 -15.77 9.68 -4.12
C HIS A 690 -17.29 9.40 -4.10
N ASP A 691 -17.87 9.08 -2.94
CA ASP A 691 -19.31 8.88 -2.74
C ASP A 691 -20.02 10.22 -2.42
N ALA A 692 -19.38 11.08 -1.64
CA ALA A 692 -20.00 12.27 -1.05
C ALA A 692 -20.21 13.45 -2.01
N TYR A 693 -19.79 13.37 -3.27
CA TYR A 693 -19.79 14.50 -4.22
C TYR A 693 -20.35 14.12 -5.59
N ARG A 694 -21.16 15.01 -6.20
CA ARG A 694 -21.74 14.80 -7.54
C ARG A 694 -20.90 15.38 -8.67
N ALA A 695 -20.01 16.34 -8.38
CA ALA A 695 -19.06 16.94 -9.32
C ALA A 695 -17.81 17.41 -8.57
N GLN A 696 -16.68 17.51 -9.29
CA GLN A 696 -15.39 17.91 -8.71
C GLN A 696 -15.46 19.30 -8.06
N ARG A 697 -16.13 20.28 -8.69
CA ARG A 697 -16.39 21.62 -8.10
C ARG A 697 -17.02 21.61 -6.70
N HIS A 698 -17.87 20.63 -6.37
CA HIS A 698 -18.52 20.53 -5.04
C HIS A 698 -17.51 20.30 -3.90
N LYS A 699 -16.33 19.76 -4.20
CA LYS A 699 -15.25 19.53 -3.24
C LYS A 699 -14.61 20.84 -2.74
N GLN A 700 -14.79 21.96 -3.46
CA GLN A 700 -14.11 23.22 -3.11
C GLN A 700 -14.47 23.74 -1.71
N CYS A 701 -15.71 23.54 -1.26
CA CYS A 701 -16.12 23.91 0.10
C CYS A 701 -15.31 23.13 1.15
N ALA A 702 -15.35 21.81 1.11
CA ALA A 702 -14.65 20.94 2.05
C ALA A 702 -13.11 21.15 2.00
N PHE A 703 -12.51 21.22 0.80
CA PHE A 703 -11.06 21.39 0.66
C PHE A 703 -10.56 22.68 1.32
N ASN A 704 -11.29 23.78 1.16
CA ASN A 704 -10.90 25.06 1.75
C ASN A 704 -11.15 25.14 3.26
N LEU A 705 -12.23 24.53 3.76
CA LEU A 705 -12.46 24.39 5.20
C LEU A 705 -11.37 23.52 5.86
N TYR A 706 -11.01 22.40 5.22
CA TYR A 706 -9.99 21.46 5.68
C TYR A 706 -8.58 22.04 5.68
N ALA A 707 -8.17 22.71 4.59
CA ALA A 707 -6.90 23.42 4.54
C ALA A 707 -6.86 24.60 5.54
N ALA A 708 -7.97 25.35 5.69
CA ALA A 708 -8.05 26.42 6.68
C ALA A 708 -8.00 25.92 8.12
N ALA A 709 -8.54 24.73 8.39
CA ALA A 709 -8.44 24.06 9.68
C ALA A 709 -7.00 23.62 9.96
N MET A 710 -6.37 22.89 9.03
CA MET A 710 -4.98 22.44 9.13
C MET A 710 -4.03 23.60 9.44
N LEU A 711 -4.13 24.70 8.69
CA LEU A 711 -3.27 25.88 8.85
C LEU A 711 -3.44 26.58 10.21
N GLN A 712 -4.61 26.50 10.85
CA GLN A 712 -4.89 27.17 12.13
C GLN A 712 -4.74 26.26 13.35
N HIS A 713 -5.09 24.98 13.23
CA HIS A 713 -5.25 24.03 14.35
C HIS A 713 -4.23 22.88 14.35
N ALA A 714 -3.42 22.73 13.29
CA ALA A 714 -2.30 21.78 13.26
C ALA A 714 -0.96 22.48 12.98
N LEU A 715 -0.78 23.06 11.80
CA LEU A 715 0.53 23.54 11.34
C LEU A 715 0.98 24.86 12.01
N ALA A 716 0.07 25.80 12.30
CA ALA A 716 0.42 26.98 13.10
C ALA A 716 0.72 26.66 14.59
N PRO A 717 -0.01 25.76 15.28
CA PRO A 717 0.40 25.20 16.56
C PRO A 717 1.75 24.49 16.53
N LEU A 718 1.99 23.62 15.54
CA LEU A 718 3.26 22.92 15.36
C LEU A 718 4.44 23.89 15.17
N ALA A 719 4.26 24.93 14.36
CA ALA A 719 5.25 26.01 14.22
C ALA A 719 5.51 26.74 15.55
N ARG A 720 4.52 26.88 16.45
CA ARG A 720 4.76 27.41 17.81
C ARG A 720 5.55 26.43 18.68
N ALA A 721 5.33 25.12 18.56
CA ALA A 721 6.10 24.11 19.28
C ALA A 721 7.59 24.13 18.87
N PHE A 722 7.89 24.37 17.59
CA PHE A 722 9.26 24.60 17.10
C PHE A 722 9.82 26.01 17.38
N GLY A 723 9.08 26.90 18.06
CA GLY A 723 9.49 28.28 18.37
C GLY A 723 9.31 29.30 17.23
N ASP A 724 8.82 28.86 16.06
CA ASP A 724 8.68 29.60 14.81
C ASP A 724 7.48 30.57 14.82
N GLY A 725 7.54 31.59 15.69
CA GLY A 725 6.47 32.57 15.87
C GLY A 725 6.10 33.38 14.62
N ARG A 726 7.02 33.55 13.66
CA ARG A 726 6.73 34.21 12.38
C ARG A 726 5.95 33.30 11.42
N PRO A 727 6.43 32.10 11.04
CA PRO A 727 5.64 31.12 10.30
C PRO A 727 4.26 30.87 10.93
N ALA A 728 4.19 30.64 12.25
CA ALA A 728 2.93 30.41 12.95
C ALA A 728 1.88 31.51 12.72
N ARG A 729 2.27 32.80 12.71
CA ARG A 729 1.36 33.92 12.41
C ARG A 729 0.96 33.98 10.93
N GLN A 730 1.88 33.67 10.02
CA GLN A 730 1.59 33.66 8.58
C GLN A 730 0.61 32.53 8.21
N LEU A 731 0.86 31.32 8.72
CA LEU A 731 0.00 30.14 8.57
C LEU A 731 -1.42 30.40 9.09
N ALA A 732 -1.55 30.88 10.34
CA ALA A 732 -2.85 31.19 10.93
C ALA A 732 -3.59 32.30 10.15
N THR A 733 -2.86 33.29 9.60
CA THR A 733 -3.45 34.36 8.76
C THR A 733 -3.94 33.83 7.42
N LEU A 734 -3.22 32.88 6.79
CA LEU A 734 -3.65 32.23 5.55
C LEU A 734 -4.91 31.38 5.80
N GLY A 735 -4.92 30.56 6.85
CA GLY A 735 -6.09 29.76 7.22
C GLY A 735 -7.33 30.61 7.49
N LYS A 736 -7.21 31.71 8.25
CA LYS A 736 -8.32 32.66 8.47
C LYS A 736 -8.86 33.27 7.17
N LYS A 737 -7.99 33.58 6.20
CA LYS A 737 -8.42 34.10 4.89
C LYS A 737 -9.19 33.05 4.09
N LEU A 738 -8.71 31.80 4.04
CA LEU A 738 -9.37 30.68 3.37
C LEU A 738 -10.73 30.36 4.02
N GLN A 739 -10.81 30.30 5.35
CA GLN A 739 -12.06 30.11 6.09
C GLN A 739 -13.07 31.22 5.80
N ALA A 740 -12.64 32.49 5.86
CA ALA A 740 -13.51 33.62 5.56
C ALA A 740 -13.99 33.64 4.10
N ALA A 741 -13.15 33.20 3.15
CA ALA A 741 -13.53 33.02 1.75
C ALA A 741 -14.53 31.88 1.56
N ALA A 742 -14.33 30.74 2.24
CA ALA A 742 -15.23 29.60 2.19
C ALA A 742 -16.61 29.96 2.77
N ALA A 743 -16.64 30.68 3.90
CA ALA A 743 -17.86 31.23 4.49
C ALA A 743 -18.60 32.15 3.49
N ARG A 744 -17.93 33.16 2.92
CA ARG A 744 -18.55 34.08 1.93
C ARG A 744 -19.11 33.39 0.68
N LYS A 745 -18.59 32.22 0.31
CA LYS A 745 -18.95 31.51 -0.94
C LYS A 745 -19.93 30.35 -0.75
N PHE A 746 -19.92 29.69 0.41
CA PHE A 746 -20.65 28.42 0.63
C PHE A 746 -21.58 28.41 1.85
N TRP A 747 -21.55 29.41 2.73
CA TRP A 747 -22.48 29.50 3.86
C TRP A 747 -23.85 30.01 3.42
N SER A 748 -24.92 29.34 3.84
CA SER A 748 -26.29 29.84 3.74
C SER A 748 -26.75 30.39 5.10
N PRO A 749 -26.89 31.72 5.26
CA PRO A 749 -27.41 32.31 6.51
C PRO A 749 -28.85 31.90 6.83
N GLU A 750 -29.66 31.62 5.80
CA GLU A 750 -31.05 31.17 5.94
C GLU A 750 -31.13 29.76 6.57
N GLN A 751 -30.19 28.89 6.23
CA GLN A 751 -30.21 27.48 6.66
C GLN A 751 -29.26 27.21 7.85
N GLY A 752 -28.38 28.15 8.21
CA GLY A 752 -27.40 28.00 9.29
C GLY A 752 -26.36 26.90 9.02
N LEU A 753 -26.00 26.67 7.75
CA LEU A 753 -25.06 25.62 7.35
C LEU A 753 -24.36 25.91 6.01
N PHE A 754 -23.33 25.11 5.70
CA PHE A 754 -22.63 25.14 4.42
C PHE A 754 -23.32 24.27 3.36
N LEU A 755 -23.62 24.83 2.18
CA LEU A 755 -24.05 24.07 1.00
C LEU A 755 -22.85 23.87 0.07
N ALA A 756 -22.54 22.60 -0.25
CA ALA A 756 -21.40 22.23 -1.10
C ALA A 756 -21.51 22.77 -2.53
N ASN A 757 -22.73 23.14 -2.97
CA ASN A 757 -22.98 23.72 -4.29
C ASN A 757 -23.62 25.12 -4.28
N LEU A 758 -23.58 25.90 -3.18
CA LEU A 758 -24.20 27.25 -3.12
C LEU A 758 -23.92 28.15 -4.35
N PRO A 759 -22.67 28.25 -4.87
CA PRO A 759 -22.36 29.11 -6.03
C PRO A 759 -22.99 28.65 -7.34
N TRP A 760 -23.47 27.41 -7.39
CA TRP A 760 -24.07 26.76 -8.56
C TRP A 760 -25.54 26.36 -8.29
N LEU A 761 -26.14 26.82 -7.18
CA LEU A 761 -27.50 26.44 -6.78
C LEU A 761 -28.56 26.88 -7.81
N ALA A 762 -28.36 28.04 -8.45
CA ALA A 762 -29.21 28.52 -9.54
C ALA A 762 -28.99 27.77 -10.88
N GLU A 763 -27.88 27.02 -11.02
CA GLU A 763 -27.58 26.17 -12.18
C GLU A 763 -28.10 24.74 -11.96
N GLU A 764 -27.98 24.22 -10.73
CA GLU A 764 -28.28 22.83 -10.37
C GLU A 764 -29.68 22.62 -9.76
N SER A 765 -30.38 23.70 -9.40
CA SER A 765 -31.74 23.76 -8.82
C SER A 765 -32.00 22.97 -7.53
N VAL A 766 -31.01 22.24 -7.01
CA VAL A 766 -31.12 21.38 -5.81
C VAL A 766 -29.92 21.64 -4.90
N PRO A 767 -30.12 21.93 -3.61
CA PRO A 767 -29.01 22.10 -2.67
C PRO A 767 -28.29 20.77 -2.43
N ARG A 768 -26.98 20.83 -2.16
CA ARG A 768 -26.18 19.66 -1.80
C ARG A 768 -25.46 19.88 -0.49
N LEU A 769 -25.62 18.91 0.41
CA LEU A 769 -24.85 18.79 1.63
C LEU A 769 -23.74 17.75 1.42
N CYS A 770 -22.70 17.85 2.22
CA CYS A 770 -21.63 16.86 2.27
C CYS A 770 -21.16 16.75 3.72
N ASP A 771 -21.04 15.53 4.22
CA ASP A 771 -20.66 15.29 5.60
C ASP A 771 -19.27 15.84 5.93
N ARG A 772 -18.29 15.76 5.02
CA ARG A 772 -16.96 16.38 5.19
C ARG A 772 -17.00 17.89 5.41
N SER A 773 -17.81 18.64 4.66
CA SER A 773 -17.91 20.10 4.81
C SER A 773 -18.45 20.47 6.19
N LEU A 774 -19.56 19.83 6.59
CA LEU A 774 -20.24 20.11 7.87
C LEU A 774 -19.43 19.60 9.06
N ALA A 775 -18.84 18.41 8.96
CA ALA A 775 -18.02 17.82 10.01
C ALA A 775 -16.76 18.65 10.28
N THR A 776 -16.05 19.09 9.23
CA THR A 776 -14.88 19.98 9.37
C THR A 776 -15.27 21.30 10.03
N ALA A 777 -16.39 21.90 9.61
CA ALA A 777 -16.87 23.16 10.17
C ALA A 777 -17.27 23.04 11.65
N ILE A 778 -17.88 21.93 12.07
CA ILE A 778 -18.19 21.64 13.48
C ILE A 778 -16.90 21.37 14.28
N LEU A 779 -15.98 20.55 13.75
CA LEU A 779 -14.79 20.12 14.46
C LEU A 779 -13.83 21.27 14.79
N PHE A 780 -13.68 22.22 13.88
CA PHE A 780 -12.76 23.37 14.03
C PHE A 780 -13.49 24.71 14.21
N ASP A 781 -14.77 24.68 14.61
CA ASP A 781 -15.56 25.86 14.99
C ASP A 781 -15.61 26.94 13.90
N GLN A 782 -15.76 26.49 12.65
CA GLN A 782 -15.70 27.33 11.45
C GLN A 782 -17.06 27.85 10.97
N CYS A 783 -18.17 27.36 11.53
CA CYS A 783 -19.50 27.94 11.29
C CYS A 783 -19.54 29.41 11.72
N PRO A 784 -19.95 30.36 10.85
CA PRO A 784 -20.29 31.72 11.25
C PRO A 784 -21.22 31.74 12.47
N GLY A 785 -21.02 32.72 13.36
CA GLY A 785 -21.76 32.83 14.62
C GLY A 785 -21.52 31.72 15.65
N GLY A 786 -20.78 30.65 15.32
CA GLY A 786 -20.77 29.40 16.09
C GLY A 786 -21.99 28.52 15.80
N GLU A 787 -22.75 28.79 14.74
CA GLU A 787 -24.01 28.14 14.41
C GLU A 787 -23.81 26.69 13.93
N THR A 788 -23.76 25.76 14.88
CA THR A 788 -23.54 24.33 14.60
C THR A 788 -24.82 23.50 14.59
N ALA A 789 -25.93 24.02 15.13
CA ALA A 789 -27.14 23.23 15.40
C ALA A 789 -27.82 22.66 14.13
N ALA A 790 -27.87 23.40 13.03
CA ALA A 790 -28.45 22.91 11.77
C ALA A 790 -27.54 21.87 11.10
N ALA A 791 -26.22 22.11 11.08
CA ALA A 791 -25.23 21.16 10.60
C ALA A 791 -25.22 19.84 11.41
N LEU A 792 -25.35 19.92 12.74
CA LEU A 792 -25.43 18.75 13.63
C LEU A 792 -26.69 17.91 13.42
N ARG A 793 -27.86 18.54 13.17
CA ARG A 793 -29.08 17.83 12.75
C ARG A 793 -28.85 17.15 11.41
N ALA A 794 -28.41 17.88 10.38
CA ALA A 794 -28.18 17.32 9.05
C ALA A 794 -27.21 16.12 9.05
N LEU A 795 -26.11 16.17 9.82
CA LEU A 795 -25.19 15.04 9.97
C LEU A 795 -25.81 13.83 10.68
N ALA A 796 -26.73 14.03 11.62
CA ALA A 796 -27.34 12.95 12.39
C ALA A 796 -28.52 12.30 11.63
N ASP A 797 -29.31 13.13 10.96
CA ASP A 797 -30.59 12.76 10.36
C ASP A 797 -30.42 12.32 8.89
N CYS A 798 -29.29 12.66 8.26
CA CYS A 798 -28.87 12.25 6.91
C CYS A 798 -29.97 12.44 5.82
N PRO A 799 -30.38 13.69 5.52
CA PRO A 799 -31.38 13.99 4.49
C PRO A 799 -30.89 13.58 3.09
N LEU A 800 -31.80 13.49 2.12
CA LEU A 800 -31.54 12.97 0.76
C LEU A 800 -30.46 13.77 0.00
N GLU A 801 -30.28 15.04 0.34
CA GLU A 801 -29.30 15.96 -0.20
C GLU A 801 -27.87 15.75 0.36
N MET A 802 -27.72 14.86 1.36
CA MET A 802 -26.45 14.56 2.02
C MET A 802 -25.58 13.57 1.22
N GLY A 803 -24.48 14.07 0.67
CA GLY A 803 -23.33 13.23 0.35
C GLY A 803 -22.69 12.68 1.64
N LEU A 804 -22.63 11.36 1.77
CA LEU A 804 -21.94 10.66 2.85
C LEU A 804 -20.63 10.09 2.34
N SER A 805 -19.58 10.17 3.17
CA SER A 805 -18.25 9.67 2.83
C SER A 805 -18.17 8.15 2.77
N TYR A 806 -17.23 7.60 1.99
CA TYR A 806 -16.87 6.17 2.06
C TYR A 806 -16.18 5.84 3.41
N PRO A 807 -16.09 4.57 3.84
CA PRO A 807 -15.68 4.18 5.20
C PRO A 807 -14.45 4.90 5.77
N ALA A 808 -13.35 5.05 5.01
CA ALA A 808 -12.12 5.66 5.56
C ALA A 808 -12.28 7.14 5.94
N ASN A 809 -13.19 7.85 5.27
CA ASN A 809 -13.46 9.27 5.52
C ASN A 809 -14.73 9.52 6.36
N ALA A 810 -15.57 8.51 6.56
CA ALA A 810 -16.78 8.60 7.39
C ALA A 810 -16.51 8.87 8.89
N GLY A 811 -15.30 8.57 9.39
CA GLY A 811 -14.88 8.87 10.76
C GLY A 811 -15.00 10.37 11.13
N TRP A 812 -14.84 11.27 10.15
CA TRP A 812 -15.02 12.71 10.33
C TRP A 812 -16.44 13.07 10.81
N ARG A 813 -17.46 12.44 10.22
CA ARG A 813 -18.86 12.60 10.63
C ARG A 813 -19.08 12.09 12.06
N LEU A 814 -18.52 10.92 12.41
CA LEU A 814 -18.64 10.35 13.75
C LEU A 814 -17.97 11.24 14.81
N TRP A 815 -16.79 11.79 14.53
CA TRP A 815 -16.13 12.78 15.41
C TRP A 815 -16.93 14.07 15.56
N ALA A 816 -17.53 14.60 14.49
CA ALA A 816 -18.33 15.83 14.56
C ALA A 816 -19.64 15.64 15.36
N LEU A 817 -20.35 14.53 15.11
CA LEU A 817 -21.53 14.13 15.90
C LEU A 817 -21.17 13.96 17.37
N ALA A 818 -20.06 13.29 17.68
CA ALA A 818 -19.56 13.15 19.04
C ALA A 818 -19.15 14.48 19.68
N LYS A 819 -18.53 15.42 18.95
CA LYS A 819 -18.23 16.77 19.48
C LYS A 819 -19.52 17.48 19.91
N GLY A 820 -20.57 17.39 19.09
CA GLY A 820 -21.90 17.94 19.37
C GLY A 820 -22.83 17.07 20.24
N GLY A 821 -22.33 15.99 20.86
CA GLY A 821 -23.10 15.17 21.80
C GLY A 821 -24.13 14.21 21.18
N ARG A 822 -24.24 14.12 19.85
CA ARG A 822 -25.16 13.23 19.10
C ARG A 822 -24.68 11.77 19.09
N THR A 823 -24.47 11.24 20.29
CA THR A 823 -24.04 9.87 20.57
C THR A 823 -25.05 8.84 20.04
N ASP A 824 -26.34 9.18 20.08
CA ASP A 824 -27.44 8.40 19.51
C ASP A 824 -27.23 8.12 18.01
N ALA A 825 -26.71 9.09 17.27
CA ALA A 825 -26.45 8.95 15.84
C ALA A 825 -25.17 8.15 15.58
N VAL A 826 -24.14 8.29 16.44
CA VAL A 826 -22.90 7.52 16.37
C VAL A 826 -23.17 6.03 16.64
N LEU A 827 -23.85 5.69 17.73
CA LEU A 827 -24.17 4.29 18.07
C LEU A 827 -25.11 3.65 17.04
N ARG A 828 -26.08 4.41 16.51
CA ARG A 828 -26.96 3.97 15.43
C ARG A 828 -26.17 3.64 14.16
N ASP A 829 -25.24 4.51 13.75
CA ASP A 829 -24.36 4.27 12.59
C ASP A 829 -23.50 3.02 12.79
N LEU A 830 -22.83 2.90 13.94
CA LEU A 830 -22.00 1.75 14.30
C LEU A 830 -22.80 0.42 14.30
N ARG A 831 -23.99 0.40 14.89
CA ARG A 831 -24.86 -0.79 14.94
C ARG A 831 -25.45 -1.19 13.57
N THR A 832 -25.77 -0.23 12.71
CA THR A 832 -26.56 -0.50 11.48
C THR A 832 -25.77 -0.49 10.17
N ARG A 833 -24.60 0.16 10.12
CA ARG A 833 -23.75 0.25 8.91
C ARG A 833 -22.36 -0.36 9.07
N TRP A 834 -21.79 -0.37 10.28
CA TRP A 834 -20.44 -0.89 10.51
C TRP A 834 -20.45 -2.34 11.00
N ALA A 835 -21.17 -2.65 12.07
CA ALA A 835 -21.28 -4.01 12.62
C ALA A 835 -22.01 -5.01 11.69
N THR A 836 -22.56 -4.50 10.59
CA THR A 836 -23.28 -5.19 9.51
C THR A 836 -22.48 -5.25 8.20
N MET A 837 -21.27 -4.67 8.14
CA MET A 837 -20.35 -4.86 7.00
C MET A 837 -20.09 -6.33 6.75
N ARG A 838 -20.02 -6.76 5.49
CA ARG A 838 -19.85 -8.18 5.14
C ARG A 838 -18.47 -8.72 5.54
N SER A 839 -17.44 -7.86 5.52
CA SER A 839 -16.11 -8.12 6.09
C SER A 839 -16.09 -8.31 7.60
N VAL A 840 -16.89 -7.55 8.37
CA VAL A 840 -17.11 -7.75 9.81
C VAL A 840 -17.98 -8.98 10.08
N VAL A 841 -18.89 -9.26 9.14
CA VAL A 841 -19.64 -10.50 8.92
C VAL A 841 -18.76 -11.74 9.01
N GLU A 842 -17.93 -11.87 7.96
CA GLU A 842 -17.34 -13.13 7.51
C GLU A 842 -15.82 -13.19 7.71
N ASN A 843 -15.10 -12.07 7.58
CA ASN A 843 -13.63 -12.06 7.52
C ASN A 843 -12.92 -11.58 8.79
N ASN A 844 -13.67 -11.05 9.77
CA ASN A 844 -13.13 -10.31 10.93
C ASN A 844 -12.25 -9.10 10.52
N THR A 845 -12.67 -8.34 9.52
CA THR A 845 -11.94 -7.16 9.00
C THR A 845 -12.88 -6.03 8.59
N LEU A 846 -12.33 -4.89 8.17
CA LEU A 846 -13.08 -3.75 7.63
C LEU A 846 -12.80 -3.58 6.12
N GLN A 847 -13.86 -3.53 5.33
CA GLN A 847 -13.83 -3.35 3.87
C GLN A 847 -13.62 -1.89 3.42
N GLU A 848 -13.08 -1.69 2.21
CA GLU A 848 -12.80 -0.37 1.59
C GLU A 848 -14.09 0.45 1.38
N CYS A 849 -15.13 -0.19 0.84
CA CYS A 849 -16.38 0.43 0.42
C CYS A 849 -17.57 -0.04 1.27
N TRP A 850 -18.65 0.76 1.36
CA TRP A 850 -19.88 0.40 2.12
C TRP A 850 -20.59 -0.87 1.63
N LYS A 851 -20.24 -1.36 0.44
CA LYS A 851 -20.57 -2.68 -0.10
C LYS A 851 -19.29 -3.29 -0.64
N ALA A 852 -19.16 -4.60 -0.52
CA ALA A 852 -18.06 -5.37 -1.08
C ALA A 852 -18.62 -6.75 -1.44
N GLU A 853 -18.33 -7.22 -2.64
CA GLU A 853 -18.75 -8.53 -3.12
C GLU A 853 -17.57 -9.53 -3.04
N PRO A 854 -17.83 -10.82 -2.78
CA PRO A 854 -16.79 -11.85 -2.83
C PRO A 854 -16.47 -12.18 -4.29
N ASP A 855 -15.26 -12.69 -4.55
CA ASP A 855 -14.77 -12.96 -5.91
C ASP A 855 -14.90 -11.73 -6.82
N SER A 856 -14.50 -10.57 -6.29
CA SER A 856 -14.48 -9.26 -6.96
C SER A 856 -13.15 -8.53 -6.70
N GLY A 857 -12.95 -7.35 -7.30
CA GLY A 857 -11.80 -6.49 -7.03
C GLY A 857 -11.91 -5.62 -5.77
N ASP A 858 -12.97 -5.76 -4.96
CA ASP A 858 -13.19 -4.99 -3.73
C ASP A 858 -12.20 -5.43 -2.63
N GLN A 859 -11.64 -4.50 -1.84
CA GLN A 859 -10.81 -4.87 -0.68
C GLN A 859 -11.66 -5.13 0.56
N TRP A 860 -11.44 -6.29 1.18
CA TRP A 860 -12.15 -6.76 2.38
C TRP A 860 -11.35 -6.54 3.68
N SER A 861 -10.03 -6.27 3.58
CA SER A 861 -9.20 -5.78 4.69
C SER A 861 -8.50 -4.46 4.32
N HIS A 862 -9.30 -3.41 4.24
CA HIS A 862 -8.87 -2.01 4.13
C HIS A 862 -8.79 -1.34 5.52
N CYS A 863 -8.40 -0.07 5.60
CA CYS A 863 -8.04 0.60 6.85
C CYS A 863 -9.06 1.52 7.57
N PRO A 864 -10.40 1.47 7.38
CA PRO A 864 -11.31 2.48 7.93
C PRO A 864 -11.65 2.27 9.42
N VAL A 865 -10.64 2.21 10.29
CA VAL A 865 -10.71 1.80 11.72
C VAL A 865 -11.38 2.83 12.66
N ALA A 866 -12.32 3.61 12.12
CA ALA A 866 -13.12 4.58 12.85
C ALA A 866 -13.82 4.01 14.09
N PRO A 867 -14.43 2.80 14.08
CA PRO A 867 -15.08 2.25 15.27
C PRO A 867 -14.16 2.20 16.50
N LEU A 868 -12.88 1.82 16.30
CA LEU A 868 -11.91 1.65 17.37
C LEU A 868 -11.44 2.99 17.96
N TYR A 869 -10.99 3.95 17.14
CA TYR A 869 -10.59 5.26 17.68
C TYR A 869 -11.78 6.11 18.15
N VAL A 870 -12.98 5.92 17.59
CA VAL A 870 -14.22 6.55 18.11
C VAL A 870 -14.58 5.97 19.49
N ALA A 871 -14.34 4.69 19.77
CA ALA A 871 -14.54 4.13 21.11
C ALA A 871 -13.70 4.88 22.18
N PHE A 872 -12.40 5.04 21.94
CA PHE A 872 -11.51 5.79 22.85
C PHE A 872 -11.80 7.30 22.86
N MET A 873 -11.74 7.95 21.70
CA MET A 873 -11.72 9.41 21.58
C MET A 873 -13.13 10.03 21.66
N SER A 874 -14.20 9.27 21.51
CA SER A 874 -15.57 9.81 21.48
C SER A 874 -16.52 9.17 22.50
N LEU A 875 -16.54 7.84 22.63
CA LEU A 875 -17.49 7.15 23.52
C LEU A 875 -17.01 7.15 24.99
N ALA A 876 -15.75 6.82 25.24
CA ALA A 876 -15.08 7.15 26.51
C ALA A 876 -14.67 8.62 26.57
N GLY A 877 -14.43 9.24 25.40
CA GLY A 877 -14.10 10.66 25.25
C GLY A 877 -12.73 11.03 25.84
N ILE A 878 -11.78 10.10 25.83
CA ILE A 878 -10.42 10.30 26.34
C ILE A 878 -9.62 11.09 25.29
N ARG A 879 -9.16 12.30 25.63
CA ARG A 879 -8.40 13.18 24.71
C ARG A 879 -7.31 13.99 25.43
N PRO A 880 -6.11 14.14 24.89
CA PRO A 880 -5.09 15.03 25.46
C PRO A 880 -5.46 16.50 25.25
N THR A 881 -5.25 17.31 26.30
CA THR A 881 -5.41 18.77 26.30
C THR A 881 -4.09 19.51 26.52
N ALA A 882 -2.99 18.77 26.73
CA ALA A 882 -1.60 19.19 26.60
C ALA A 882 -0.80 18.07 25.91
N PRO A 883 0.38 18.35 25.32
CA PRO A 883 1.19 17.36 24.61
C PRO A 883 1.52 16.13 25.46
N GLY A 884 1.53 14.95 24.85
CA GLY A 884 1.96 13.70 25.47
C GLY A 884 1.04 13.18 26.59
N PHE A 885 -0.22 13.62 26.63
CA PHE A 885 -1.17 13.33 27.72
C PHE A 885 -0.82 13.88 29.10
N ALA A 886 0.18 14.78 29.23
CA ALA A 886 0.48 15.46 30.50
C ALA A 886 -0.76 16.11 31.15
N ARG A 887 -1.75 16.51 30.33
CA ARG A 887 -3.13 16.79 30.74
C ARG A 887 -4.12 16.18 29.76
N CYS A 888 -5.23 15.64 30.23
CA CYS A 888 -6.29 15.09 29.39
C CYS A 888 -7.70 15.43 29.89
N GLU A 889 -8.69 15.40 28.99
CA GLU A 889 -10.09 15.28 29.38
C GLU A 889 -10.60 13.86 29.13
N ILE A 890 -11.52 13.42 29.98
CA ILE A 890 -12.30 12.19 29.81
C ILE A 890 -13.76 12.66 29.76
N ARG A 891 -14.42 12.51 28.61
CA ARG A 891 -15.80 12.99 28.38
C ARG A 891 -16.72 11.83 27.97
N PRO A 892 -17.23 11.04 28.93
CA PRO A 892 -18.02 9.84 28.63
C PRO A 892 -19.31 10.18 27.90
N GLN A 893 -19.55 9.49 26.79
CA GLN A 893 -20.69 9.65 25.89
C GLN A 893 -21.13 8.25 25.45
N LEU A 894 -21.86 7.58 26.33
CA LEU A 894 -22.15 6.15 26.25
C LEU A 894 -23.56 5.84 25.73
N GLY A 895 -24.45 6.83 25.68
CA GLY A 895 -25.81 6.69 25.17
C GLY A 895 -26.59 5.59 25.91
N ASP A 896 -27.00 4.56 25.16
CA ASP A 896 -27.76 3.41 25.66
C ASP A 896 -26.92 2.15 25.88
N LEU A 897 -25.60 2.17 25.59
CA LEU A 897 -24.68 1.02 25.68
C LEU A 897 -24.81 0.27 27.01
N ALA A 898 -24.84 -1.06 26.96
CA ALA A 898 -24.86 -1.90 28.16
C ALA A 898 -23.55 -1.81 28.97
N SER A 899 -22.40 -1.90 28.30
CA SER A 899 -21.08 -1.74 28.93
C SER A 899 -19.98 -1.46 27.90
N LEU A 900 -18.90 -0.81 28.35
CA LEU A 900 -17.70 -0.51 27.55
C LEU A 900 -16.45 -0.54 28.46
N GLU A 901 -15.48 -1.39 28.14
CA GLU A 901 -14.16 -1.45 28.78
C GLU A 901 -13.06 -1.11 27.75
N LEU A 902 -12.14 -0.22 28.12
CA LEU A 902 -11.01 0.20 27.31
C LEU A 902 -9.72 0.30 28.14
N ALA A 903 -8.56 0.16 27.49
CA ALA A 903 -7.29 0.73 27.95
C ALA A 903 -6.77 1.70 26.88
N ALA A 904 -6.81 3.00 27.17
CA ALA A 904 -6.24 4.02 26.28
C ALA A 904 -4.76 4.22 26.64
N HIS A 905 -3.86 3.64 25.87
CA HIS A 905 -2.42 3.76 26.09
C HIS A 905 -1.93 5.19 25.82
N THR A 906 -1.11 5.71 26.74
CA THR A 906 -0.47 7.04 26.67
C THR A 906 1.03 6.91 26.99
N PRO A 907 1.87 7.94 26.76
CA PRO A 907 3.28 7.94 27.16
C PRO A 907 3.52 7.69 28.66
N HIS A 908 2.52 7.96 29.50
CA HIS A 908 2.56 7.75 30.95
C HIS A 908 2.01 6.37 31.39
N GLY A 909 1.55 5.54 30.45
CA GLY A 909 0.85 4.28 30.71
C GLY A 909 -0.63 4.32 30.30
N PRO A 910 -1.38 3.22 30.51
CA PRO A 910 -2.78 3.14 30.08
C PRO A 910 -3.73 3.88 31.03
N ILE A 911 -4.58 4.73 30.46
CA ILE A 911 -5.81 5.19 31.12
C ILE A 911 -6.82 4.04 31.04
N GLY A 912 -7.14 3.45 32.19
CA GLY A 912 -8.17 2.43 32.30
C GLY A 912 -9.56 3.06 32.34
N PHE A 913 -10.48 2.54 31.54
CA PHE A 913 -11.88 2.98 31.51
C PHE A 913 -12.79 1.74 31.53
N VAL A 914 -13.69 1.66 32.50
CA VAL A 914 -14.78 0.66 32.53
C VAL A 914 -16.08 1.40 32.80
N ALA A 915 -17.08 1.15 31.96
CA ALA A 915 -18.44 1.65 32.13
C ALA A 915 -19.45 0.50 32.16
N GLN A 916 -20.37 0.53 33.12
CA GLN A 916 -21.50 -0.40 33.25
C GLN A 916 -22.80 0.39 33.35
N LYS A 917 -23.86 -0.04 32.66
CA LYS A 917 -25.16 0.63 32.65
C LYS A 917 -25.92 0.42 33.97
N ALA A 918 -26.50 1.50 34.47
CA ALA A 918 -27.40 1.56 35.62
C ALA A 918 -28.75 2.19 35.19
N GLU A 919 -29.67 2.41 36.13
CA GLU A 919 -31.02 2.92 35.83
C GLU A 919 -31.00 4.30 35.13
N ASP A 920 -30.27 5.25 35.71
CA ASP A 920 -30.25 6.67 35.31
C ASP A 920 -28.97 7.08 34.55
N GLY A 921 -28.11 6.13 34.17
CA GLY A 921 -26.78 6.44 33.62
C GLY A 921 -25.81 5.27 33.60
N HIS A 922 -24.52 5.58 33.76
CA HIS A 922 -23.44 4.60 33.85
C HIS A 922 -22.60 4.78 35.12
N GLU A 923 -22.30 3.67 35.77
CA GLU A 923 -21.20 3.59 36.74
C GLU A 923 -19.88 3.47 35.98
N LEU A 924 -18.93 4.33 36.34
CA LEU A 924 -17.59 4.37 35.75
C LEU A 924 -16.55 3.99 36.79
N SER A 925 -15.63 3.09 36.42
CA SER A 925 -14.36 2.90 37.11
C SER A 925 -13.24 3.39 36.19
N LEU A 926 -12.48 4.38 36.65
CA LEU A 926 -11.42 5.04 35.90
C LEU A 926 -10.09 4.82 36.61
N VAL A 927 -9.05 4.46 35.85
CA VAL A 927 -7.67 4.36 36.36
C VAL A 927 -6.81 5.35 35.59
N VAL A 928 -6.26 6.34 36.29
CA VAL A 928 -5.38 7.37 35.72
C VAL A 928 -3.93 7.07 36.12
N PRO A 929 -2.97 6.99 35.17
CA PRO A 929 -1.57 6.74 35.50
C PRO A 929 -0.90 7.98 36.12
N GLU A 930 0.24 7.78 36.78
CA GLU A 930 1.04 8.89 37.32
C GLU A 930 1.55 9.82 36.21
N GLY A 931 1.59 11.12 36.49
CA GLY A 931 2.02 12.15 35.53
C GLY A 931 0.94 12.67 34.58
N VAL A 932 -0.29 12.11 34.62
CA VAL A 932 -1.44 12.60 33.82
C VAL A 932 -2.38 13.44 34.68
N GLU A 933 -2.52 14.73 34.37
CA GLU A 933 -3.58 15.58 34.92
C GLU A 933 -4.90 15.32 34.18
N ALA A 934 -5.72 14.39 34.67
CA ALA A 934 -6.99 14.04 34.05
C ALA A 934 -8.19 14.84 34.60
N VAL A 935 -9.10 15.25 33.73
CA VAL A 935 -10.36 15.92 34.09
C VAL A 935 -11.55 15.15 33.52
N LEU A 936 -12.41 14.62 34.40
CA LEU A 936 -13.71 14.08 34.03
C LEU A 936 -14.67 15.22 33.67
N VAL A 937 -15.32 15.12 32.51
CA VAL A 937 -16.29 16.08 31.97
C VAL A 937 -17.62 15.34 31.80
N ALA A 938 -18.51 15.51 32.78
CA ALA A 938 -19.84 14.89 32.80
C ALA A 938 -20.95 15.89 32.43
N PRO A 939 -22.13 15.43 31.96
CA PRO A 939 -23.31 16.28 31.82
C PRO A 939 -23.66 16.97 33.14
N GLY A 940 -23.99 18.27 33.08
CA GLY A 940 -24.44 19.04 34.24
C GLY A 940 -25.96 19.00 34.41
N PRO A 941 -26.48 19.37 35.60
CA PRO A 941 -27.91 19.65 35.79
C PRO A 941 -28.35 20.97 35.15
N THR A 942 -27.39 21.82 34.75
CA THR A 942 -27.57 22.96 33.85
C THR A 942 -26.83 22.67 32.53
N SER A 943 -27.01 23.52 31.52
CA SER A 943 -26.35 23.37 30.21
C SER A 943 -24.82 23.47 30.23
N ALA A 944 -24.19 23.77 31.37
CA ALA A 944 -22.75 23.75 31.55
C ALA A 944 -22.28 22.37 32.10
N PRO A 945 -21.29 21.71 31.49
CA PRO A 945 -20.82 20.39 31.93
C PRO A 945 -20.11 20.46 33.29
N ARG A 946 -20.36 19.46 34.14
CA ARG A 946 -19.66 19.30 35.42
C ARG A 946 -18.24 18.81 35.13
N ARG A 947 -17.23 19.56 35.59
CA ARG A 947 -15.83 19.16 35.57
C ARG A 947 -15.39 18.67 36.94
N ALA A 948 -14.65 17.57 37.00
CA ALA A 948 -14.00 17.05 38.20
C ALA A 948 -12.56 16.66 37.88
N SER A 949 -11.60 17.08 38.72
CA SER A 949 -10.22 16.59 38.62
C SER A 949 -10.16 15.13 39.07
N LEU A 950 -9.40 14.32 38.36
CA LEU A 950 -9.13 12.93 38.72
C LEU A 950 -7.68 12.84 39.23
N PRO A 951 -7.44 12.39 40.48
CA PRO A 951 -6.10 12.05 40.91
C PRO A 951 -5.60 10.79 40.19
N PRO A 952 -4.28 10.54 40.13
CA PRO A 952 -3.74 9.24 39.75
C PRO A 952 -4.27 8.10 40.63
N GLY A 953 -4.37 6.90 40.08
CA GLY A 953 -4.97 5.72 40.72
C GLY A 953 -6.39 5.39 40.24
N GLU A 954 -7.08 4.48 40.94
CA GLU A 954 -8.49 4.15 40.68
C GLU A 954 -9.42 5.21 41.29
N SER A 955 -10.45 5.61 40.54
CA SER A 955 -11.57 6.39 41.05
C SER A 955 -12.89 5.94 40.42
N ARG A 956 -14.00 6.06 41.17
CA ARG A 956 -15.34 5.66 40.73
C ARG A 956 -16.28 6.86 40.67
N HIS A 957 -17.06 6.92 39.60
CA HIS A 957 -17.95 8.05 39.29
C HIS A 957 -19.27 7.55 38.73
N PHE A 958 -20.34 8.30 38.96
CA PHE A 958 -21.62 8.09 38.28
C PHE A 958 -21.83 9.18 37.24
N VAL A 959 -22.08 8.80 35.99
CA VAL A 959 -22.37 9.73 34.91
C VAL A 959 -23.79 9.46 34.40
N ARG A 960 -24.69 10.41 34.64
CA ARG A 960 -26.05 10.37 34.10
C ARG A 960 -26.02 10.41 32.58
N THR A 961 -26.80 9.56 31.94
CA THR A 961 -27.12 9.76 30.51
C THR A 961 -27.92 11.07 30.41
N PRO A 962 -27.66 11.94 29.42
CA PRO A 962 -28.61 12.98 29.08
C PRO A 962 -29.95 12.33 28.72
N ASN A 963 -31.07 12.84 29.26
CA ASN A 963 -32.39 12.42 28.78
C ASN A 963 -32.47 12.71 27.27
N ALA A 964 -32.91 11.71 26.51
CA ALA A 964 -32.83 11.66 25.05
C ALA A 964 -33.74 12.69 24.33
#